data_AF-A0A9W7ZIX2-F1
#
_entry.id   AF-A0A9W7ZIX2-F1
#
_cell.length_a   1.000
_cell.length_b   1.000
_cell.length_c   1.000
_cell.angle_alpha   90.00
_cell.angle_beta   90.00
_cell.angle_gamma   90.00
#
_symmetry.space_group_name_H-M   'P 1'
#
loop_
_entity.id
_entity.type
_entity.pdbx_description
1 polymer ?
#
loop_
_entity_poly.entity_id
_entity_poly.type
_entity_poly.pdbx_seq_one_letter_code
_entity_poly.pdbx_strand_id
1 'polypeptide(L)'
;LTVGDFLQTLHQDGTAAYDFEHCRLTDIHRWSGMSPEQPLFNVLLVYQNYPEVQSDTDLPIRLSLLDSHDPTDVPLTLIAAHQGTQLYVKAGFQTGVFSTDYVERFVDHLETTIRSLVTMSPSDLVTSLNMFSESEHELLTSDWARNPINLPTGSYAHEDFLSCAKSNPDVIALRDGNVEYSYGQLHQMSKHLAHQLNLTSGCGPGRVVGILADNSVELVVSQLAVWMTGSAFVVIAPDYPTERQLVILEDAACVAVVGSSNHLSSLTVAITIPRLTIQRTDLLRNAPVRDWEGAQAGPTDIAYIIYTSGSTGVPKGVMVEHGALANYLRGFRDVIDMSAGPVVPTVLAPMFDVSISEIWTTLSCGGTIVIAKPETCHSALAISTRAGFTPSLLSLFEPTDFPNLTSVLVIGEACPKTLVDKWAPYVEFINLYGPAEATIATHHAKLRVGDTVTIGRPLPNAVGLLLDEYLRPVPVGVTGQLYLGGKGLARGYLNRPELTAEKFITWPVTGERLYQSGDLARWHPDGQVECLGRIDHQVKVRGFRVELGEVEAVLESHPTVTQACVLVQDTHLVGYVCPALSGDSEAVLDWLRNCLPHYMVPSALVGLAELPRTPVGKVDRKALPPFHFNRSPTDTDLSTLSPVESQLLQTVADCLRLDASAIRLDSTFYQIGGNSLSAIQVVAQCQRNGLHFAIAELNRNNTLRQVARVCAAVDETSTVSTRPDQEVIGCPRLTPGQIAFFSMSLTNPNQVALPVLFKSDRTFPEAQWRKAVRRMVELHPMLRGLFRLDDQTGTMTYDVGEHPLHNRYRFELHHVNDFTTVMSMLPSLLLELDIESGPLSTFHVFDLGHEQYFFHCVHHLASDYLSYKVFAEDLTRLLLDQQVEPPTVSCQAWAQYLHRIAQDLDLDALTVPPPLPDLAVRLRGEVAMPESTPGGRHPECLVCLDISPSTLTSAANRFGATPIELLVTALHVAYQEVFHFDVMGLAFMTHGRQPVGDTAFDLSRTMGFFAHYVPVVLDAPRTAGFRTTLRHTQETLGTGIEDGVKLTLVRYLRDFTDPTHRKPYEIDPLFGFSYLAPTEASMPSDGNQPLLQELTNVMAELRALRTVNLPRPFELAVTHEGDR
;
A
#
# COMPACT_ATOMS: atom_id res chain seq x y z
N LEU A 1 -12.98 -18.36 -28.38
CA LEU A 1 -13.12 -17.09 -29.09
C LEU A 1 -11.91 -16.92 -29.99
N THR A 2 -12.10 -16.65 -31.28
CA THR A 2 -10.99 -16.27 -32.17
C THR A 2 -10.67 -14.78 -32.01
N VAL A 3 -9.51 -14.32 -32.48
CA VAL A 3 -9.14 -12.90 -32.50
C VAL A 3 -10.14 -12.10 -33.36
N GLY A 4 -10.62 -12.68 -34.47
CA GLY A 4 -11.68 -12.09 -35.29
C GLY A 4 -12.99 -11.90 -34.53
N ASP A 5 -13.48 -12.95 -33.86
CA ASP A 5 -14.69 -12.86 -33.03
C ASP A 5 -14.53 -11.81 -31.93
N PHE A 6 -13.36 -11.77 -31.28
CA PHE A 6 -13.07 -10.85 -30.17
C PHE A 6 -13.02 -9.40 -30.60
N LEU A 7 -12.31 -9.08 -31.69
CA LEU A 7 -12.26 -7.72 -32.24
C LEU A 7 -13.62 -7.28 -32.78
N GLN A 8 -14.39 -8.19 -33.37
CA GLN A 8 -15.77 -7.91 -33.77
C GLN A 8 -16.69 -7.65 -32.57
N THR A 9 -16.53 -8.42 -31.49
CA THR A 9 -17.28 -8.21 -30.23
C THR A 9 -16.92 -6.87 -29.61
N LEU A 10 -15.63 -6.55 -29.44
CA LEU A 10 -15.16 -5.24 -28.95
C LEU A 10 -15.69 -4.07 -29.79
N HIS A 11 -15.72 -4.21 -31.11
CA HIS A 11 -16.27 -3.19 -31.99
C HIS A 11 -17.79 -3.05 -31.85
N GLN A 12 -18.52 -4.16 -31.68
CA GLN A 12 -19.97 -4.15 -31.47
C GLN A 12 -20.34 -3.57 -30.10
N ASP A 13 -19.65 -3.97 -29.03
CA ASP A 13 -19.83 -3.46 -27.67
C ASP A 13 -19.50 -1.96 -27.60
N GLY A 14 -18.38 -1.54 -28.18
CA GLY A 14 -18.00 -0.13 -28.27
C GLY A 14 -18.96 0.70 -29.14
N THR A 15 -19.52 0.12 -30.20
CA THR A 15 -20.54 0.80 -31.02
C THR A 15 -21.87 0.92 -30.27
N ALA A 16 -22.26 -0.11 -29.53
CA ALA A 16 -23.47 -0.09 -28.69
C ALA A 16 -23.32 0.84 -27.47
N ALA A 17 -22.11 1.03 -26.96
CA ALA A 17 -21.83 1.94 -25.85
C ALA A 17 -22.20 3.41 -26.16
N TYR A 18 -22.08 3.86 -27.42
CA TYR A 18 -22.48 5.21 -27.83
C TYR A 18 -23.97 5.52 -27.57
N ASP A 19 -24.86 4.52 -27.67
CA ASP A 19 -26.29 4.67 -27.31
C ASP A 19 -26.51 4.84 -25.79
N PHE A 20 -25.45 4.75 -24.98
CA PHE A 20 -25.44 4.96 -23.53
C PHE A 20 -24.44 6.02 -23.06
N GLU A 21 -23.64 6.64 -23.96
CA GLU A 21 -22.74 7.77 -23.68
C GLU A 21 -23.51 9.08 -23.41
N HIS A 22 -24.36 9.07 -22.39
CA HIS A 22 -25.27 10.18 -22.03
C HIS A 22 -25.05 10.66 -20.59
N CYS A 23 -24.28 9.89 -19.80
CA CYS A 23 -24.01 10.16 -18.39
C CYS A 23 -22.57 10.62 -18.21
N ARG A 24 -22.34 11.64 -17.36
CA ARG A 24 -21.00 12.15 -17.10
C ARG A 24 -20.29 11.24 -16.10
N LEU A 25 -18.97 11.15 -16.21
CA LEU A 25 -18.11 10.43 -15.27
C LEU A 25 -18.38 10.83 -13.80
N THR A 26 -18.62 12.12 -13.54
CA THR A 26 -18.99 12.67 -12.22
C THR A 26 -20.41 12.34 -11.77
N ASP A 27 -21.34 12.10 -12.69
CA ASP A 27 -22.66 11.54 -12.35
C ASP A 27 -22.55 10.06 -11.97
N ILE A 28 -21.66 9.30 -12.64
CA ILE A 28 -21.37 7.88 -12.33
C ILE A 28 -20.74 7.73 -10.94
N HIS A 29 -19.73 8.56 -10.58
CA HIS A 29 -19.13 8.57 -9.23
C HIS A 29 -20.16 8.84 -8.13
N ARG A 30 -21.05 9.81 -8.36
CA ARG A 30 -22.14 10.14 -7.41
C ARG A 30 -23.16 9.01 -7.31
N TRP A 31 -23.42 8.26 -8.39
CA TRP A 31 -24.37 7.14 -8.39
C TRP A 31 -23.79 5.83 -7.86
N SER A 32 -22.48 5.61 -7.93
CA SER A 32 -21.84 4.41 -7.37
C SER A 32 -21.79 4.40 -5.83
N GLY A 33 -21.95 5.56 -5.19
CA GLY A 33 -21.91 5.69 -3.73
C GLY A 33 -20.51 5.56 -3.13
N MET A 34 -19.47 5.64 -3.96
CA MET A 34 -18.06 5.66 -3.51
C MET A 34 -17.73 6.97 -2.77
N SER A 35 -16.65 6.97 -1.98
CA SER A 35 -16.15 8.21 -1.37
C SER A 35 -15.67 9.17 -2.46
N PRO A 36 -15.92 10.49 -2.35
CA PRO A 36 -15.28 11.51 -3.20
C PRO A 36 -13.74 11.41 -3.22
N GLU A 37 -13.15 10.87 -2.15
CA GLU A 37 -11.70 10.69 -1.97
C GLU A 37 -11.16 9.40 -2.63
N GLN A 38 -12.04 8.52 -3.15
CA GLN A 38 -11.62 7.35 -3.93
C GLN A 38 -11.72 7.66 -5.43
N PRO A 39 -10.60 7.59 -6.18
CA PRO A 39 -10.64 7.78 -7.63
C PRO A 39 -11.49 6.67 -8.28
N LEU A 40 -12.20 7.01 -9.37
CA LEU A 40 -13.00 6.04 -10.13
C LEU A 40 -12.15 4.97 -10.83
N PHE A 41 -10.90 5.29 -11.16
CA PHE A 41 -9.96 4.42 -11.82
C PHE A 41 -8.53 4.79 -11.42
N ASN A 42 -7.66 3.79 -11.31
CA ASN A 42 -6.26 3.96 -10.92
C ASN A 42 -5.30 3.91 -12.13
N VAL A 43 -5.83 3.70 -13.33
CA VAL A 43 -5.09 3.66 -14.59
C VAL A 43 -5.82 4.46 -15.66
N LEU A 44 -5.12 5.37 -16.34
CA LEU A 44 -5.64 6.16 -17.47
C LEU A 44 -4.91 5.78 -18.75
N LEU A 45 -5.66 5.46 -19.82
CA LEU A 45 -5.11 5.26 -21.16
C LEU A 45 -5.59 6.39 -22.07
N VAL A 46 -4.67 7.23 -22.54
CA VAL A 46 -4.91 8.32 -23.49
C VAL A 46 -4.39 7.89 -24.86
N TYR A 47 -5.28 7.71 -25.83
CA TYR A 47 -4.88 7.48 -27.22
C TYR A 47 -4.99 8.77 -28.03
N GLN A 48 -3.85 9.37 -28.36
CA GLN A 48 -3.75 10.62 -29.12
C GLN A 48 -3.72 10.32 -30.62
N ASN A 49 -4.89 10.40 -31.25
CA ASN A 49 -5.09 10.24 -32.70
C ASN A 49 -5.57 11.55 -33.33
N TYR A 50 -4.78 12.61 -33.17
CA TYR A 50 -4.99 13.88 -33.86
C TYR A 50 -4.33 13.85 -35.25
N PRO A 51 -4.94 14.44 -36.29
CA PRO A 51 -4.22 14.77 -37.51
C PRO A 51 -3.04 15.70 -37.18
N GLU A 52 -1.90 15.57 -37.87
CA GLU A 52 -0.81 16.54 -37.78
C GLU A 52 -1.27 17.90 -38.33
N VAL A 53 -1.83 18.74 -37.44
CA VAL A 53 -2.12 20.14 -37.75
C VAL A 53 -0.79 20.86 -37.85
N GLN A 54 -0.33 21.07 -39.08
CA GLN A 54 0.79 21.98 -39.35
C GLN A 54 0.40 23.38 -38.88
N SER A 55 0.90 23.77 -37.71
CA SER A 55 0.68 25.07 -37.09
C SER A 55 1.35 26.15 -37.94
N ASP A 56 0.59 26.81 -38.81
CA ASP A 56 1.06 27.79 -39.80
C ASP A 56 1.37 29.16 -39.16
N THR A 57 2.20 29.13 -38.12
CA THR A 57 2.73 30.29 -37.39
C THR A 57 4.23 30.37 -37.64
N ASP A 58 4.65 31.25 -38.55
CA ASP A 58 6.03 31.40 -39.05
C ASP A 58 6.98 32.09 -38.04
N LEU A 59 6.98 31.59 -36.80
CA LEU A 59 7.84 32.07 -35.71
C LEU A 59 9.12 31.21 -35.61
N PRO A 60 10.32 31.82 -35.68
CA PRO A 60 11.60 31.12 -35.60
C PRO A 60 11.93 30.35 -34.30
N ILE A 61 11.10 30.43 -33.27
CA ILE A 61 11.28 29.76 -31.98
C ILE A 61 9.92 29.19 -31.53
N ARG A 62 9.75 27.86 -31.56
CA ARG A 62 8.66 27.21 -30.83
C ARG A 62 9.00 27.15 -29.35
N LEU A 63 8.10 27.65 -28.53
CA LEU A 63 8.14 27.46 -27.09
C LEU A 63 7.74 26.02 -26.78
N SER A 64 8.73 25.12 -26.71
CA SER A 64 8.54 23.75 -26.23
C SER A 64 8.92 23.67 -24.75
N LEU A 65 7.92 23.53 -23.89
CA LEU A 65 8.11 23.12 -22.50
C LEU A 65 8.49 21.63 -22.53
N LEU A 66 9.76 21.32 -22.25
CA LEU A 66 10.24 19.93 -22.32
C LEU A 66 9.98 19.20 -21.01
N ASP A 67 9.02 18.28 -21.08
CA ASP A 67 8.69 17.24 -20.10
C ASP A 67 8.47 17.75 -18.66
N SER A 68 7.35 18.47 -18.48
CA SER A 68 6.64 18.39 -17.21
C SER A 68 6.31 16.91 -16.92
N HIS A 69 6.72 16.44 -15.74
CA HIS A 69 6.36 15.09 -15.32
C HIS A 69 4.91 15.12 -14.84
N ASP A 70 3.98 14.83 -15.76
CA ASP A 70 2.53 14.89 -15.53
C ASP A 70 2.17 14.16 -14.22
N PRO A 71 1.82 14.89 -13.14
CA PRO A 71 1.68 14.33 -11.82
C PRO A 71 0.27 13.75 -11.71
N THR A 72 -0.03 12.74 -12.52
CA THR A 72 -1.41 12.29 -12.70
C THR A 72 -1.97 11.79 -11.38
N ASP A 73 -3.05 12.42 -10.91
CA ASP A 73 -3.81 11.98 -9.72
C ASP A 73 -4.28 10.52 -9.87
N VAL A 74 -4.41 10.06 -11.12
CA VAL A 74 -4.46 8.66 -11.53
C VAL A 74 -3.06 8.02 -11.40
N PRO A 75 -2.83 7.03 -10.51
CA PRO A 75 -1.47 6.57 -10.19
C PRO A 75 -0.63 5.97 -11.32
N LEU A 76 -1.23 5.56 -12.44
CA LEU A 76 -0.55 5.16 -13.69
C LEU A 76 -1.28 5.76 -14.89
N THR A 77 -0.55 6.44 -15.78
CA THR A 77 -1.08 7.00 -17.01
C THR A 77 -0.25 6.56 -18.21
N LEU A 78 -0.92 6.06 -19.23
CA LEU A 78 -0.37 5.56 -20.49
C LEU A 78 -0.81 6.49 -21.60
N ILE A 79 0.13 7.18 -22.24
CA ILE A 79 -0.14 8.07 -23.38
C ILE A 79 0.40 7.39 -24.63
N ALA A 80 -0.51 6.86 -25.45
CA ALA A 80 -0.22 6.25 -26.74
C ALA A 80 -0.46 7.26 -27.86
N ALA A 81 0.58 7.64 -28.60
CA ALA A 81 0.54 8.66 -29.64
C ALA A 81 1.21 8.16 -30.93
N HIS A 82 0.64 8.52 -32.09
CA HIS A 82 1.22 8.16 -33.38
C HIS A 82 2.15 9.27 -33.89
N GLN A 83 3.35 8.93 -34.33
CA GLN A 83 4.28 9.86 -34.99
C GLN A 83 4.82 9.22 -36.27
N GLY A 84 4.51 9.80 -37.43
CA GLY A 84 4.88 9.24 -38.74
C GLY A 84 4.31 7.84 -38.99
N THR A 85 5.12 6.82 -38.76
CA THR A 85 4.77 5.38 -38.89
C THR A 85 5.09 4.57 -37.63
N GLN A 86 5.28 5.23 -36.49
CA GLN A 86 5.58 4.61 -35.20
C GLN A 86 4.47 4.94 -34.19
N LEU A 87 4.10 3.96 -33.39
CA LEU A 87 3.30 4.15 -32.18
C LEU A 87 4.26 4.33 -31.00
N TYR A 88 4.25 5.51 -30.40
CA TYR A 88 4.95 5.79 -29.15
C TYR A 88 4.00 5.58 -27.97
N VAL A 89 4.49 4.99 -26.89
CA VAL A 89 3.75 4.83 -25.63
C VAL A 89 4.62 5.38 -24.49
N LYS A 90 4.15 6.44 -23.82
CA LYS A 90 4.76 6.98 -22.59
C LYS A 90 3.98 6.47 -21.38
N ALA A 91 4.68 5.93 -20.38
CA ALA A 91 4.10 5.62 -19.07
C ALA A 91 4.58 6.66 -18.03
N GLY A 92 3.65 7.41 -17.45
CA GLY A 92 3.86 8.22 -16.24
C GLY A 92 3.22 7.53 -15.05
N PHE A 93 3.86 7.52 -13.89
CA PHE A 93 3.35 6.79 -12.72
C PHE A 93 3.87 7.34 -11.40
N GLN A 94 3.06 7.18 -10.35
CA GLN A 94 3.44 7.57 -8.99
C GLN A 94 4.34 6.49 -8.36
N THR A 95 5.61 6.83 -8.11
CA THR A 95 6.59 5.91 -7.48
C THR A 95 6.25 5.50 -6.04
N GLY A 96 5.34 6.23 -5.37
CA GLY A 96 4.75 5.86 -4.09
C GLY A 96 3.65 4.80 -4.18
N VAL A 97 3.19 4.45 -5.39
CA VAL A 97 2.12 3.45 -5.64
C VAL A 97 2.64 2.27 -6.47
N PHE A 98 3.47 2.53 -7.49
CA PHE A 98 4.09 1.52 -8.33
C PHE A 98 5.62 1.63 -8.30
N SER A 99 6.35 0.52 -8.16
CA SER A 99 7.79 0.53 -8.38
C SER A 99 8.13 0.62 -9.87
N THR A 100 9.29 1.19 -10.19
CA THR A 100 9.78 1.31 -11.58
C THR A 100 9.74 -0.05 -12.29
N ASP A 101 10.31 -1.09 -11.68
CA ASP A 101 10.37 -2.44 -12.23
C ASP A 101 8.98 -3.03 -12.54
N TYR A 102 7.94 -2.60 -11.82
CA TYR A 102 6.57 -3.06 -12.07
C TYR A 102 5.99 -2.42 -13.33
N VAL A 103 6.22 -1.13 -13.53
CA VAL A 103 5.74 -0.41 -14.73
C VAL A 103 6.58 -0.76 -15.96
N GLU A 104 7.89 -0.97 -15.80
CA GLU A 104 8.76 -1.50 -16.87
C GLU A 104 8.24 -2.87 -17.37
N ARG A 105 8.04 -3.85 -16.46
CA ARG A 105 7.44 -5.15 -16.83
C ARG A 105 6.06 -5.00 -17.48
N PHE A 106 5.21 -4.11 -16.97
CA PHE A 106 3.90 -3.85 -17.57
C PHE A 106 4.00 -3.30 -19.00
N VAL A 107 4.97 -2.41 -19.28
CA VAL A 107 5.23 -1.88 -20.61
C VAL A 107 5.79 -2.96 -21.53
N ASP A 108 6.70 -3.82 -21.06
CA ASP A 108 7.20 -4.99 -21.79
C ASP A 108 6.05 -5.97 -22.14
N HIS A 109 5.12 -6.20 -21.20
CA HIS A 109 3.92 -7.02 -21.45
C HIS A 109 3.01 -6.38 -22.49
N LEU A 110 2.80 -5.06 -22.41
CA LEU A 110 1.98 -4.32 -23.36
C LEU A 110 2.58 -4.35 -24.77
N GLU A 111 3.88 -4.11 -24.92
CA GLU A 111 4.58 -4.21 -26.20
C GLU A 111 4.50 -5.63 -26.76
N THR A 112 4.81 -6.64 -25.93
CA THR A 112 4.77 -8.05 -26.35
C THR A 112 3.36 -8.46 -26.79
N THR A 113 2.33 -8.06 -26.06
CA THR A 113 0.92 -8.33 -26.39
C THR A 113 0.52 -7.65 -27.71
N ILE A 114 0.93 -6.40 -27.94
CA ILE A 114 0.69 -5.70 -29.21
C ILE A 114 1.40 -6.40 -30.37
N ARG A 115 2.67 -6.81 -30.20
CA ARG A 115 3.42 -7.58 -31.21
C ARG A 115 2.78 -8.94 -31.50
N SER A 116 2.24 -9.62 -30.49
CA SER A 116 1.47 -10.85 -30.66
C SER A 116 0.18 -10.59 -31.45
N LEU A 117 -0.61 -9.58 -31.08
CA LEU A 117 -1.87 -9.22 -31.78
C LEU A 117 -1.64 -8.90 -33.26
N VAL A 118 -0.59 -8.13 -33.58
CA VAL A 118 -0.28 -7.70 -34.96
C VAL A 118 0.24 -8.85 -35.85
N THR A 119 0.70 -9.95 -35.27
CA THR A 119 1.22 -11.12 -36.02
C THR A 119 0.26 -12.29 -36.12
N MET A 120 -0.86 -12.28 -35.38
CA MET A 120 -1.89 -13.34 -35.41
C MET A 120 -2.89 -13.16 -36.56
N SER A 121 -3.43 -14.28 -37.04
CA SER A 121 -4.56 -14.30 -37.96
C SER A 121 -5.88 -14.11 -37.19
N PRO A 122 -6.93 -13.49 -37.79
CA PRO A 122 -8.27 -13.44 -37.20
C PRO A 122 -8.86 -14.82 -36.89
N SER A 123 -8.36 -15.90 -37.49
CA SER A 123 -8.74 -17.30 -37.18
C SER A 123 -8.21 -17.83 -35.85
N ASP A 124 -7.19 -17.19 -35.29
CA ASP A 124 -6.39 -17.76 -34.20
C ASP A 124 -7.09 -17.51 -32.86
N LEU A 125 -6.82 -18.35 -31.86
CA LEU A 125 -7.51 -18.27 -30.57
C LEU A 125 -6.92 -17.15 -29.71
N VAL A 126 -7.79 -16.36 -29.05
CA VAL A 126 -7.37 -15.33 -28.07
C VAL A 126 -6.49 -15.93 -26.96
N THR A 127 -6.68 -17.21 -26.64
CA THR A 127 -5.88 -17.94 -25.63
C THR A 127 -4.42 -18.15 -26.03
N SER A 128 -4.05 -18.03 -27.31
CA SER A 128 -2.66 -18.12 -27.78
C SER A 128 -1.98 -16.74 -27.95
N LEU A 129 -2.57 -15.67 -27.41
CA LEU A 129 -1.86 -14.40 -27.22
C LEU A 129 -0.70 -14.58 -26.25
N ASN A 130 0.50 -14.20 -26.69
CA ASN A 130 1.65 -14.10 -25.80
C ASN A 130 1.72 -12.71 -25.17
N MET A 131 1.90 -12.67 -23.85
CA MET A 131 2.12 -11.45 -23.07
C MET A 131 3.55 -11.35 -22.51
N PHE A 132 4.35 -12.42 -22.57
CA PHE A 132 5.64 -12.53 -21.90
C PHE A 132 6.82 -12.47 -22.86
N SER A 133 7.91 -11.83 -22.46
CA SER A 133 9.20 -12.06 -23.13
C SER A 133 9.59 -13.55 -23.01
N GLU A 134 10.33 -14.10 -23.99
CA GLU A 134 10.79 -15.50 -23.94
C GLU A 134 11.57 -15.78 -22.65
N SER A 135 12.40 -14.82 -22.23
CA SER A 135 13.14 -14.82 -20.96
C SER A 135 12.26 -14.80 -19.71
N GLU A 136 11.18 -14.03 -19.68
CA GLU A 136 10.26 -14.02 -18.52
C GLU A 136 9.39 -15.28 -18.48
N HIS A 137 8.97 -15.80 -19.64
CA HIS A 137 8.28 -17.08 -19.70
C HIS A 137 9.19 -18.21 -19.20
N GLU A 138 10.47 -18.24 -19.58
CA GLU A 138 11.45 -19.19 -19.03
C GLU A 138 11.67 -18.99 -17.52
N LEU A 139 11.76 -17.75 -17.04
CA LEU A 139 11.87 -17.42 -15.61
C LEU A 139 10.69 -17.97 -14.79
N LEU A 140 9.46 -17.70 -15.26
CA LEU A 140 8.21 -18.04 -14.59
C LEU A 140 7.77 -19.50 -14.76
N THR A 141 8.33 -20.25 -15.73
CA THR A 141 7.97 -21.66 -15.98
C THR A 141 9.11 -22.66 -15.79
N SER A 142 10.36 -22.19 -15.68
CA SER A 142 11.55 -22.99 -15.39
C SER A 142 12.29 -22.49 -14.15
N ASP A 143 12.99 -21.34 -14.20
CA ASP A 143 14.02 -20.99 -13.22
C ASP A 143 13.51 -20.68 -11.80
N TRP A 144 12.33 -20.06 -11.68
CA TRP A 144 11.69 -19.84 -10.39
C TRP A 144 10.71 -20.96 -10.03
N ALA A 145 10.02 -21.50 -11.04
CA ALA A 145 9.01 -22.52 -10.88
C ALA A 145 9.56 -23.92 -10.58
N ARG A 146 10.86 -24.19 -10.79
CA ARG A 146 11.46 -25.52 -10.68
C ARG A 146 12.80 -25.47 -9.95
N ASN A 147 13.12 -26.53 -9.22
CA ASN A 147 14.42 -26.71 -8.56
C ASN A 147 15.01 -28.09 -8.93
N PRO A 148 15.41 -28.32 -10.20
CA PRO A 148 15.78 -29.66 -10.68
C PRO A 148 17.15 -30.11 -10.13
N ILE A 149 17.19 -31.28 -9.47
CA ILE A 149 18.46 -31.87 -8.97
C ILE A 149 18.60 -33.36 -9.31
N ASN A 150 19.84 -33.79 -9.50
CA ASN A 150 20.22 -35.17 -9.76
C ASN A 150 20.32 -35.99 -8.46
N LEU A 151 19.21 -36.57 -8.03
CA LEU A 151 19.18 -37.60 -6.98
C LEU A 151 19.37 -39.01 -7.56
N PRO A 152 19.90 -39.98 -6.78
CA PRO A 152 19.97 -41.37 -7.18
C PRO A 152 18.60 -41.95 -7.57
N THR A 153 18.58 -42.71 -8.66
CA THR A 153 17.36 -43.33 -9.21
C THR A 153 17.07 -44.70 -8.58
N GLY A 154 15.80 -45.09 -8.52
CA GLY A 154 15.36 -46.39 -8.01
C GLY A 154 15.24 -46.51 -6.49
N SER A 155 15.51 -45.44 -5.74
CA SER A 155 15.58 -45.45 -4.28
C SER A 155 14.23 -45.48 -3.54
N TYR A 156 14.28 -46.02 -2.32
CA TYR A 156 13.14 -46.15 -1.42
C TYR A 156 13.33 -45.29 -0.16
N ALA A 157 12.23 -44.85 0.44
CA ALA A 157 12.23 -43.90 1.57
C ALA A 157 13.13 -44.26 2.77
N HIS A 158 13.40 -45.55 3.00
CA HIS A 158 14.22 -46.03 4.13
C HIS A 158 15.62 -46.53 3.73
N GLU A 159 16.01 -46.40 2.46
CA GLU A 159 17.35 -46.82 1.98
C GLU A 159 18.48 -46.11 2.75
N ASP A 160 18.33 -44.80 2.95
CA ASP A 160 19.31 -43.98 3.65
C ASP A 160 19.43 -44.38 5.13
N PHE A 161 18.30 -44.70 5.79
CA PHE A 161 18.29 -45.26 7.15
C PHE A 161 19.03 -46.61 7.22
N LEU A 162 18.80 -47.52 6.26
CA LEU A 162 19.51 -48.81 6.24
C LEU A 162 21.01 -48.62 5.99
N SER A 163 21.41 -47.62 5.21
CA SER A 163 22.81 -47.24 5.03
C SER A 163 23.44 -46.75 6.35
N CYS A 164 22.75 -45.89 7.10
CA CYS A 164 23.15 -45.47 8.44
C CYS A 164 23.23 -46.66 9.41
N ALA A 165 22.22 -47.52 9.48
CA ALA A 165 22.18 -48.67 10.37
C ALA A 165 23.19 -49.78 10.04
N LYS A 166 23.68 -49.84 8.80
CA LYS A 166 24.77 -50.72 8.39
C LYS A 166 26.16 -50.12 8.69
N SER A 167 26.31 -48.81 8.55
CA SER A 167 27.61 -48.13 8.62
C SER A 167 27.96 -47.66 10.04
N ASN A 168 26.95 -47.20 10.79
CA ASN A 168 27.07 -46.61 12.12
C ASN A 168 26.03 -47.24 13.10
N PRO A 169 26.05 -48.57 13.33
CA PRO A 169 25.01 -49.28 14.07
C PRO A 169 24.86 -48.85 15.54
N ASP A 170 25.90 -48.29 16.14
CA ASP A 170 25.96 -47.92 17.56
C ASP A 170 25.54 -46.46 17.84
N VAL A 171 25.29 -45.64 16.79
CA VAL A 171 24.76 -44.27 16.95
C VAL A 171 23.32 -44.33 17.46
N ILE A 172 22.94 -43.42 18.35
CA ILE A 172 21.59 -43.36 18.92
C ILE A 172 20.60 -42.81 17.89
N ALA A 173 19.65 -43.65 17.48
CA ALA A 173 18.58 -43.29 16.56
C ALA A 173 17.37 -42.67 17.29
N LEU A 174 17.03 -43.18 18.47
CA LEU A 174 15.79 -42.85 19.17
C LEU A 174 15.98 -42.78 20.70
N ARG A 175 15.32 -41.80 21.34
CA ARG A 175 15.21 -41.67 22.81
C ARG A 175 13.74 -41.71 23.27
N ASP A 176 13.42 -42.55 24.25
CA ASP A 176 12.13 -42.54 24.96
C ASP A 176 12.38 -42.38 26.46
N GLY A 177 12.27 -41.13 26.94
CA GLY A 177 12.73 -40.73 28.27
C GLY A 177 14.22 -41.05 28.46
N ASN A 178 14.54 -41.86 29.45
CA ASN A 178 15.91 -42.31 29.77
C ASN A 178 16.36 -43.56 28.99
N VAL A 179 15.56 -44.06 28.04
CA VAL A 179 15.90 -45.25 27.23
C VAL A 179 16.37 -44.80 25.85
N GLU A 180 17.61 -45.16 25.51
CA GLU A 180 18.19 -44.90 24.18
C GLU A 180 18.17 -46.18 23.34
N TYR A 181 17.91 -46.03 22.04
CA TYR A 181 17.94 -47.10 21.04
C TYR A 181 18.90 -46.73 19.91
N SER A 182 19.85 -47.61 19.62
CA SER A 182 20.79 -47.40 18.51
C SER A 182 20.14 -47.70 17.15
N TYR A 183 20.74 -47.18 16.06
CA TYR A 183 20.34 -47.50 14.69
C TYR A 183 20.28 -49.01 14.42
N GLY A 184 21.28 -49.77 14.89
CA GLY A 184 21.33 -51.22 14.77
C GLY A 184 20.22 -51.92 15.55
N GLN A 185 19.92 -51.47 16.77
CA GLN A 185 18.82 -51.98 17.59
C GLN A 185 17.46 -51.71 16.94
N LEU A 186 17.22 -50.47 16.49
CA LEU A 186 15.97 -50.05 15.85
C LEU A 186 15.71 -50.84 14.55
N HIS A 187 16.75 -51.05 13.74
CA HIS A 187 16.69 -51.91 12.56
C HIS A 187 16.39 -53.37 12.93
N GLN A 188 17.03 -53.94 13.96
CA GLN A 188 16.75 -55.31 14.40
C GLN A 188 15.30 -55.49 14.90
N MET A 189 14.81 -54.57 15.73
CA MET A 189 13.43 -54.56 16.24
C MET A 189 12.43 -54.52 15.07
N SER A 190 12.69 -53.67 14.08
CA SER A 190 11.86 -53.53 12.88
C SER A 190 11.91 -54.78 12.00
N LYS A 191 13.09 -55.40 11.82
CA LYS A 191 13.23 -56.67 11.11
C LYS A 191 12.45 -57.80 11.80
N HIS A 192 12.41 -57.82 13.14
CA HIS A 192 11.62 -58.81 13.88
C HIS A 192 10.12 -58.62 13.65
N LEU A 193 9.60 -57.39 13.78
CA LEU A 193 8.19 -57.08 13.54
C LEU A 193 7.79 -57.33 12.06
N ALA A 194 8.66 -57.00 11.10
CA ALA A 194 8.41 -57.21 9.69
C ALA A 194 8.33 -58.70 9.33
N HIS A 195 9.17 -59.54 9.95
CA HIS A 195 9.08 -60.99 9.82
C HIS A 195 7.79 -61.55 10.45
N GLN A 196 7.38 -61.04 11.62
CA GLN A 196 6.08 -61.41 12.21
C GLN A 196 4.91 -61.03 11.30
N LEU A 197 4.90 -59.81 10.74
CA LEU A 197 3.92 -59.36 9.74
C LEU A 197 3.89 -60.33 8.54
N ASN A 198 5.03 -60.61 7.92
CA ASN A 198 5.15 -61.53 6.78
C ASN A 198 4.66 -62.96 7.09
N LEU A 199 4.74 -63.42 8.34
CA LEU A 199 4.27 -64.76 8.75
C LEU A 199 2.78 -64.81 9.11
N THR A 200 2.19 -63.70 9.55
CA THR A 200 0.83 -63.66 10.13
C THR A 200 -0.19 -62.90 9.26
N SER A 201 0.30 -62.14 8.28
CA SER A 201 -0.48 -61.13 7.55
C SER A 201 -0.19 -61.21 6.05
N GLY A 202 -1.18 -60.88 5.21
CA GLY A 202 -1.06 -60.88 3.75
C GLY A 202 -0.34 -59.64 3.19
N CYS A 203 0.86 -59.35 3.72
CA CYS A 203 1.71 -58.21 3.37
C CYS A 203 2.45 -58.38 2.04
N GLY A 204 2.88 -57.26 1.45
CA GLY A 204 3.60 -57.21 0.17
C GLY A 204 3.34 -55.90 -0.60
N PRO A 205 3.96 -55.71 -1.78
CA PRO A 205 3.65 -54.60 -2.69
C PRO A 205 2.15 -54.49 -2.99
N GLY A 206 1.62 -53.25 -2.95
CA GLY A 206 0.19 -52.97 -3.12
C GLY A 206 -0.72 -53.42 -1.97
N ARG A 207 -0.16 -53.75 -0.80
CA ARG A 207 -0.90 -54.08 0.44
C ARG A 207 -0.72 -52.97 1.47
N VAL A 208 -1.70 -52.78 2.36
CA VAL A 208 -1.67 -51.72 3.38
C VAL A 208 -1.78 -52.33 4.79
N VAL A 209 -0.96 -51.86 5.73
CA VAL A 209 -1.04 -52.22 7.16
C VAL A 209 -1.45 -50.99 7.97
N GLY A 210 -2.44 -51.14 8.86
CA GLY A 210 -2.83 -50.09 9.80
C GLY A 210 -1.90 -50.05 11.01
N ILE A 211 -1.44 -48.87 11.42
CA ILE A 211 -0.61 -48.65 12.61
C ILE A 211 -1.41 -47.83 13.63
N LEU A 212 -1.91 -48.46 14.70
CA LEU A 212 -2.71 -47.81 15.74
C LEU A 212 -1.81 -47.37 16.92
N ALA A 213 -1.18 -46.20 16.79
CA ALA A 213 -0.16 -45.73 17.75
C ALA A 213 -0.01 -44.20 17.79
N ASP A 214 0.25 -43.68 18.99
CA ASP A 214 0.77 -42.34 19.24
C ASP A 214 2.28 -42.24 18.95
N ASN A 215 2.87 -41.06 19.12
CA ASN A 215 4.32 -40.85 19.06
C ASN A 215 5.04 -41.75 20.08
N SER A 216 5.76 -42.76 19.57
CA SER A 216 6.25 -43.90 20.34
C SER A 216 7.37 -44.64 19.61
N VAL A 217 8.13 -45.46 20.35
CA VAL A 217 9.09 -46.42 19.75
C VAL A 217 8.36 -47.36 18.79
N GLU A 218 7.18 -47.82 19.20
CA GLU A 218 6.31 -48.74 18.47
C GLU A 218 5.86 -48.20 17.10
N LEU A 219 5.53 -46.91 17.00
CA LEU A 219 5.20 -46.24 15.75
C LEU A 219 6.37 -46.30 14.75
N VAL A 220 7.56 -45.87 15.17
CA VAL A 220 8.76 -45.78 14.31
C VAL A 220 9.18 -47.19 13.85
N VAL A 221 9.19 -48.16 14.76
CA VAL A 221 9.47 -49.57 14.45
C VAL A 221 8.44 -50.13 13.47
N SER A 222 7.17 -49.74 13.60
CA SER A 222 6.09 -50.20 12.73
C SER A 222 6.17 -49.61 11.32
N GLN A 223 6.44 -48.31 11.19
CA GLN A 223 6.64 -47.66 9.88
C GLN A 223 7.76 -48.35 9.09
N LEU A 224 8.92 -48.57 9.73
CA LEU A 224 10.04 -49.27 9.11
C LEU A 224 9.71 -50.74 8.82
N ALA A 225 9.11 -51.46 9.77
CA ALA A 225 8.78 -52.87 9.61
C ALA A 225 7.81 -53.11 8.45
N VAL A 226 6.78 -52.27 8.31
CA VAL A 226 5.81 -52.36 7.22
C VAL A 226 6.49 -52.13 5.87
N TRP A 227 7.35 -51.12 5.73
CA TRP A 227 8.17 -50.91 4.54
C TRP A 227 9.12 -52.07 4.22
N MET A 228 9.71 -52.72 5.22
CA MET A 228 10.56 -53.92 5.00
C MET A 228 9.77 -55.13 4.46
N THR A 229 8.43 -55.16 4.64
CA THR A 229 7.55 -56.13 3.97
C THR A 229 7.13 -55.70 2.56
N GLY A 230 7.61 -54.56 2.07
CA GLY A 230 7.17 -53.97 0.79
C GLY A 230 5.74 -53.42 0.80
N SER A 231 5.10 -53.31 1.98
CA SER A 231 3.73 -52.82 2.13
C SER A 231 3.71 -51.31 2.41
N ALA A 232 2.59 -50.66 2.09
CA ALA A 232 2.28 -49.32 2.57
C ALA A 232 1.80 -49.36 4.04
N PHE A 233 1.98 -48.28 4.78
CA PHE A 233 1.27 -48.07 6.05
C PHE A 233 0.18 -47.00 5.95
N VAL A 234 -0.82 -47.10 6.83
CA VAL A 234 -1.68 -45.99 7.25
C VAL A 234 -1.59 -45.89 8.77
N VAL A 235 -1.27 -44.71 9.30
CA VAL A 235 -1.32 -44.47 10.74
C VAL A 235 -2.76 -44.16 11.14
N ILE A 236 -3.16 -44.60 12.33
CA ILE A 236 -4.48 -44.37 12.92
C ILE A 236 -4.27 -43.94 14.38
N ALA A 237 -4.93 -42.87 14.81
CA ALA A 237 -4.78 -42.35 16.16
C ALA A 237 -5.66 -43.16 17.14
N PRO A 238 -5.14 -43.56 18.31
CA PRO A 238 -5.93 -44.26 19.32
C PRO A 238 -7.12 -43.45 19.86
N ASP A 239 -7.08 -42.12 19.78
CA ASP A 239 -8.14 -41.19 20.23
C ASP A 239 -9.24 -40.92 19.19
N TYR A 240 -9.04 -41.32 17.92
CA TYR A 240 -10.08 -41.18 16.89
C TYR A 240 -11.33 -42.00 17.28
N PRO A 241 -12.56 -41.47 17.06
CA PRO A 241 -13.77 -42.24 17.31
C PRO A 241 -13.77 -43.54 16.49
N THR A 242 -14.30 -44.62 17.07
CA THR A 242 -14.20 -45.98 16.51
C THR A 242 -14.79 -46.08 15.10
N GLU A 243 -15.85 -45.32 14.80
CA GLU A 243 -16.43 -45.24 13.45
C GLU A 243 -15.43 -44.69 12.42
N ARG A 244 -14.65 -43.66 12.76
CA ARG A 244 -13.60 -43.10 11.89
C ARG A 244 -12.42 -44.05 11.74
N GLN A 245 -12.05 -44.78 12.81
CA GLN A 245 -11.03 -45.83 12.75
C GLN A 245 -11.47 -46.96 11.80
N LEU A 246 -12.75 -47.38 11.84
CA LEU A 246 -13.32 -48.38 10.94
C LEU A 246 -13.30 -47.91 9.49
N VAL A 247 -13.83 -46.72 9.19
CA VAL A 247 -13.85 -46.17 7.81
C VAL A 247 -12.46 -46.10 7.18
N ILE A 248 -11.43 -45.72 7.96
CA ILE A 248 -10.04 -45.69 7.50
C ILE A 248 -9.51 -47.11 7.22
N LEU A 249 -9.77 -48.08 8.10
CA LEU A 249 -9.32 -49.48 7.94
C LEU A 249 -10.00 -50.17 6.74
N GLU A 250 -11.28 -49.85 6.48
CA GLU A 250 -12.07 -50.43 5.40
C GLU A 250 -11.74 -49.83 4.03
N ASP A 251 -11.66 -48.49 3.88
CA ASP A 251 -11.27 -47.85 2.61
C ASP A 251 -9.79 -48.17 2.26
N ALA A 252 -8.91 -48.24 3.26
CA ALA A 252 -7.53 -48.70 3.08
C ALA A 252 -7.38 -50.20 2.81
N ALA A 253 -8.45 -50.99 2.94
CA ALA A 253 -8.47 -52.45 2.81
C ALA A 253 -7.35 -53.14 3.61
N CYS A 254 -7.13 -52.71 4.86
CA CYS A 254 -5.96 -53.08 5.65
C CYS A 254 -5.83 -54.60 5.86
N VAL A 255 -4.64 -55.14 5.59
CA VAL A 255 -4.37 -56.59 5.64
C VAL A 255 -4.02 -57.08 7.04
N ALA A 256 -3.65 -56.15 7.92
CA ALA A 256 -3.39 -56.31 9.33
C ALA A 256 -3.46 -54.95 10.03
N VAL A 257 -3.60 -54.96 11.36
CA VAL A 257 -3.42 -53.80 12.23
C VAL A 257 -2.36 -54.12 13.28
N VAL A 258 -1.34 -53.26 13.40
CA VAL A 258 -0.32 -53.30 14.46
C VAL A 258 -0.59 -52.22 15.50
N GLY A 259 -0.22 -52.48 16.75
CA GLY A 259 -0.39 -51.51 17.85
C GLY A 259 -0.04 -52.11 19.21
N SER A 260 -0.13 -51.29 20.26
CA SER A 260 0.01 -51.77 21.64
C SER A 260 -1.18 -52.66 22.05
N SER A 261 -1.01 -53.50 23.07
CA SER A 261 -2.10 -54.33 23.62
C SER A 261 -3.33 -53.48 23.99
N ASN A 262 -3.09 -52.28 24.53
CA ASN A 262 -4.15 -51.38 24.96
C ASN A 262 -4.90 -50.81 23.75
N HIS A 263 -4.19 -50.34 22.72
CA HIS A 263 -4.83 -49.73 21.54
C HIS A 263 -5.60 -50.77 20.72
N LEU A 264 -5.03 -51.96 20.52
CA LEU A 264 -5.72 -53.04 19.81
C LEU A 264 -6.94 -53.61 20.57
N SER A 265 -7.11 -53.26 21.85
CA SER A 265 -8.26 -53.61 22.68
C SER A 265 -9.43 -52.61 22.62
N SER A 266 -9.19 -51.35 22.22
CA SER A 266 -10.29 -50.38 22.02
C SER A 266 -10.99 -50.55 20.67
N LEU A 267 -10.32 -51.12 19.66
CA LEU A 267 -10.96 -51.55 18.41
C LEU A 267 -12.03 -52.63 18.70
N THR A 268 -13.29 -52.32 18.40
CA THR A 268 -14.42 -53.25 18.60
C THR A 268 -14.24 -54.61 17.91
N VAL A 269 -14.88 -55.65 18.47
CA VAL A 269 -14.70 -57.06 18.07
C VAL A 269 -15.18 -57.38 16.65
N ALA A 270 -15.91 -56.47 15.99
CA ALA A 270 -16.50 -56.67 14.67
C ALA A 270 -15.48 -56.79 13.51
N ILE A 271 -14.22 -56.38 13.70
CA ILE A 271 -13.22 -56.32 12.61
C ILE A 271 -12.51 -57.67 12.43
N THR A 272 -12.68 -58.29 11.26
CA THR A 272 -12.04 -59.57 10.87
C THR A 272 -10.55 -59.46 10.49
N ILE A 273 -9.97 -58.25 10.53
CA ILE A 273 -8.58 -57.97 10.13
C ILE A 273 -7.61 -58.54 11.20
N PRO A 274 -6.53 -59.26 10.81
CA PRO A 274 -5.49 -59.71 11.73
C PRO A 274 -4.92 -58.60 12.61
N ARG A 275 -4.84 -58.82 13.93
CA ARG A 275 -4.26 -57.86 14.89
C ARG A 275 -2.95 -58.39 15.43
N LEU A 276 -1.86 -57.65 15.25
CA LEU A 276 -0.52 -58.02 15.71
C LEU A 276 -0.07 -57.08 16.83
N THR A 277 -0.05 -57.61 18.05
CA THR A 277 0.31 -56.85 19.26
C THR A 277 1.81 -56.64 19.36
N ILE A 278 2.24 -55.38 19.47
CA ILE A 278 3.63 -55.00 19.66
C ILE A 278 3.96 -55.07 21.16
N GLN A 279 5.00 -55.82 21.53
CA GLN A 279 5.57 -55.82 22.87
C GLN A 279 7.08 -55.53 22.81
N ARG A 280 7.55 -54.48 23.49
CA ARG A 280 8.97 -54.08 23.47
C ARG A 280 9.91 -55.21 23.90
N THR A 281 9.50 -56.02 24.88
CA THR A 281 10.24 -57.21 25.36
C THR A 281 10.45 -58.27 24.31
N ASP A 282 9.66 -58.27 23.23
CA ASP A 282 9.66 -59.31 22.21
C ASP A 282 10.40 -58.83 20.96
N LEU A 283 10.25 -57.54 20.62
CA LEU A 283 11.10 -56.84 19.65
C LEU A 283 12.60 -56.89 20.01
N LEU A 284 12.92 -56.86 21.31
CA LEU A 284 14.29 -56.91 21.84
C LEU A 284 14.85 -58.34 21.96
N ARG A 285 14.11 -59.39 21.58
CA ARG A 285 14.64 -60.77 21.63
C ARG A 285 15.62 -61.00 20.49
N ASN A 286 16.81 -61.48 20.82
CA ASN A 286 17.79 -62.05 19.88
C ASN A 286 17.33 -63.41 19.31
N ALA A 287 16.08 -63.52 18.89
CA ALA A 287 15.59 -64.61 18.07
C ALA A 287 16.22 -64.47 16.67
N PRO A 288 16.96 -65.47 16.17
CA PRO A 288 17.69 -65.34 14.91
C PRO A 288 16.73 -65.37 13.71
N VAL A 289 16.30 -64.18 13.25
CA VAL A 289 15.58 -63.97 11.98
C VAL A 289 16.56 -64.18 10.82
N ARG A 290 16.95 -65.44 10.61
CA ARG A 290 17.76 -65.89 9.48
C ARG A 290 16.91 -65.90 8.21
N ASP A 291 17.58 -65.72 7.08
CA ASP A 291 17.12 -66.03 5.73
C ASP A 291 15.84 -65.30 5.25
N TRP A 292 15.38 -64.27 5.98
CA TRP A 292 14.43 -63.27 5.48
C TRP A 292 15.16 -62.02 5.02
N GLU A 293 15.15 -61.76 3.71
CA GLU A 293 15.82 -60.61 3.06
C GLU A 293 14.89 -59.40 2.85
N GLY A 294 13.61 -59.51 3.22
CA GLY A 294 12.57 -58.53 2.95
C GLY A 294 11.90 -58.74 1.59
N ALA A 295 10.81 -58.01 1.35
CA ALA A 295 10.26 -57.84 0.00
C ALA A 295 10.53 -56.40 -0.43
N GLN A 296 11.23 -56.21 -1.55
CA GLN A 296 11.50 -54.86 -2.05
C GLN A 296 10.27 -54.33 -2.79
N ALA A 297 9.65 -53.31 -2.21
CA ALA A 297 8.78 -52.38 -2.93
C ALA A 297 9.60 -51.66 -4.02
N GLY A 298 8.96 -51.29 -5.13
CA GLY A 298 9.55 -50.43 -6.16
C GLY A 298 9.49 -48.93 -5.77
N PRO A 299 10.17 -48.04 -6.51
CA PRO A 299 10.11 -46.60 -6.24
C PRO A 299 8.71 -46.02 -6.50
N THR A 300 7.92 -46.68 -7.35
CA THR A 300 6.51 -46.34 -7.60
C THR A 300 5.55 -46.97 -6.60
N ASP A 301 5.95 -47.90 -5.73
CA ASP A 301 5.02 -48.48 -4.77
C ASP A 301 4.68 -47.51 -3.65
N ILE A 302 3.47 -47.64 -3.10
CA ILE A 302 2.97 -46.75 -2.06
C ILE A 302 3.76 -46.96 -0.77
N ALA A 303 4.40 -45.89 -0.28
CA ALA A 303 5.08 -45.87 1.01
C ALA A 303 4.07 -45.71 2.14
N TYR A 304 3.15 -44.76 2.01
CA TYR A 304 2.13 -44.50 3.01
C TYR A 304 0.83 -43.96 2.38
N ILE A 305 -0.25 -44.12 3.14
CA ILE A 305 -1.54 -43.49 2.87
C ILE A 305 -1.89 -42.63 4.08
N ILE A 306 -2.23 -41.37 3.85
CA ILE A 306 -2.69 -40.44 4.90
C ILE A 306 -4.07 -39.90 4.56
N TYR A 307 -4.98 -39.99 5.53
CA TYR A 307 -6.36 -39.57 5.37
C TYR A 307 -6.52 -38.10 5.72
N THR A 308 -6.86 -37.31 4.70
CA THR A 308 -7.21 -35.90 4.84
C THR A 308 -8.73 -35.73 4.87
N SER A 309 -9.17 -34.55 5.29
CA SER A 309 -10.58 -34.19 5.35
C SER A 309 -11.28 -34.26 3.98
N GLY A 310 -12.57 -34.59 3.94
CA GLY A 310 -13.32 -34.86 2.72
C GLY A 310 -14.66 -34.12 2.66
N SER A 311 -14.87 -33.36 1.57
CA SER A 311 -15.99 -32.40 1.44
C SER A 311 -17.39 -33.04 1.38
N THR A 312 -17.45 -34.37 1.29
CA THR A 312 -18.67 -35.19 1.30
C THR A 312 -18.91 -35.89 2.64
N GLY A 313 -18.20 -35.53 3.71
CA GLY A 313 -18.26 -36.19 5.02
C GLY A 313 -17.34 -37.42 5.16
N VAL A 314 -16.76 -37.92 4.06
CA VAL A 314 -15.93 -39.14 4.05
C VAL A 314 -14.46 -38.78 3.82
N PRO A 315 -13.53 -39.13 4.74
CA PRO A 315 -12.10 -38.85 4.59
C PRO A 315 -11.49 -39.40 3.30
N LYS A 316 -10.51 -38.69 2.73
CA LYS A 316 -9.82 -39.05 1.47
C LYS A 316 -8.37 -39.49 1.74
N GLY A 317 -8.06 -40.75 1.41
CA GLY A 317 -6.72 -41.31 1.56
C GLY A 317 -5.78 -40.86 0.42
N VAL A 318 -4.76 -40.07 0.72
CA VAL A 318 -3.73 -39.64 -0.23
C VAL A 318 -2.63 -40.71 -0.32
N MET A 319 -2.36 -41.23 -1.53
CA MET A 319 -1.40 -42.30 -1.77
C MET A 319 -0.02 -41.75 -2.19
N VAL A 320 0.98 -41.80 -1.30
CA VAL A 320 2.33 -41.30 -1.57
C VAL A 320 3.29 -42.44 -1.91
N GLU A 321 4.03 -42.30 -3.02
CA GLU A 321 4.96 -43.33 -3.52
C GLU A 321 6.36 -43.23 -2.86
N HIS A 322 7.07 -44.35 -2.78
CA HIS A 322 8.41 -44.42 -2.16
C HIS A 322 9.42 -43.47 -2.79
N GLY A 323 9.37 -43.25 -4.09
CA GLY A 323 10.23 -42.33 -4.84
C GLY A 323 9.91 -40.86 -4.56
N ALA A 324 8.64 -40.52 -4.32
CA ALA A 324 8.22 -39.17 -3.94
C ALA A 324 8.72 -38.82 -2.52
N LEU A 325 8.55 -39.75 -1.57
CA LEU A 325 9.10 -39.59 -0.23
C LEU A 325 10.64 -39.61 -0.24
N ALA A 326 11.30 -40.51 -0.98
CA ALA A 326 12.77 -40.53 -1.09
C ALA A 326 13.32 -39.26 -1.75
N ASN A 327 12.60 -38.66 -2.69
CA ASN A 327 12.95 -37.34 -3.26
C ASN A 327 12.91 -36.26 -2.16
N TYR A 328 11.79 -36.18 -1.43
CA TYR A 328 11.63 -35.23 -0.32
C TYR A 328 12.74 -35.38 0.73
N LEU A 329 12.94 -36.59 1.27
CA LEU A 329 13.91 -36.88 2.34
C LEU A 329 15.38 -36.59 1.99
N ARG A 330 15.71 -36.50 0.69
CA ARG A 330 17.05 -36.14 0.21
C ARG A 330 17.15 -34.67 -0.13
N GLY A 331 16.23 -34.12 -0.93
CA GLY A 331 16.22 -32.69 -1.28
C GLY A 331 16.09 -31.78 -0.05
N PHE A 332 15.45 -32.25 1.03
CA PHE A 332 15.35 -31.50 2.30
C PHE A 332 16.70 -31.28 3.00
N ARG A 333 17.74 -32.05 2.64
CA ARG A 333 19.11 -31.91 3.17
C ARG A 333 19.92 -30.81 2.49
N ASP A 334 19.54 -30.45 1.27
CA ASP A 334 20.24 -29.42 0.48
C ASP A 334 19.79 -28.00 0.89
N VAL A 335 18.66 -27.89 1.59
CA VAL A 335 18.04 -26.63 2.02
C VAL A 335 18.18 -26.33 3.51
N ILE A 336 18.40 -27.33 4.37
CA ILE A 336 18.52 -27.20 5.82
C ILE A 336 19.80 -27.93 6.27
N ASP A 337 20.57 -27.34 7.19
CA ASP A 337 21.79 -28.01 7.69
C ASP A 337 21.43 -29.24 8.53
N MET A 338 21.69 -30.42 7.95
CA MET A 338 21.55 -31.72 8.59
C MET A 338 22.91 -32.34 8.97
N SER A 339 24.03 -31.65 8.72
CA SER A 339 25.38 -32.21 8.74
C SER A 339 25.85 -32.68 10.13
N ALA A 340 25.35 -32.06 11.19
CA ALA A 340 25.68 -32.40 12.57
C ALA A 340 24.92 -33.61 13.13
N GLY A 341 23.93 -34.16 12.41
CA GLY A 341 23.01 -35.18 12.94
C GLY A 341 22.07 -34.61 14.00
N PRO A 342 21.00 -33.88 13.60
CA PRO A 342 20.18 -33.12 14.54
C PRO A 342 19.43 -34.00 15.55
N VAL A 343 19.19 -33.45 16.74
CA VAL A 343 18.29 -34.02 17.74
C VAL A 343 16.92 -33.38 17.57
N VAL A 344 15.89 -34.18 17.31
CA VAL A 344 14.56 -33.70 16.91
C VAL A 344 13.45 -34.36 17.73
N PRO A 345 12.51 -33.60 18.32
CA PRO A 345 11.41 -34.19 19.07
C PRO A 345 10.26 -34.55 18.12
N THR A 346 9.49 -35.58 18.47
CA THR A 346 8.27 -35.98 17.75
C THR A 346 7.07 -35.26 18.34
N VAL A 347 6.87 -33.99 17.98
CA VAL A 347 5.81 -33.13 18.55
C VAL A 347 4.58 -33.01 17.65
N LEU A 348 4.70 -33.32 16.36
CA LEU A 348 3.57 -33.31 15.44
C LEU A 348 2.79 -34.63 15.51
N ALA A 349 1.47 -34.56 15.31
CA ALA A 349 0.59 -35.72 15.45
C ALA A 349 0.87 -36.77 14.36
N PRO A 350 0.96 -38.07 14.71
CA PRO A 350 1.49 -39.13 13.82
C PRO A 350 0.58 -39.48 12.63
N MET A 351 -0.61 -38.88 12.59
CA MET A 351 -1.58 -38.97 11.50
C MET A 351 -1.21 -38.14 10.27
N PHE A 352 -0.33 -37.15 10.42
CA PHE A 352 0.00 -36.19 9.38
C PHE A 352 1.40 -36.42 8.84
N ASP A 353 1.59 -36.14 7.55
CA ASP A 353 2.79 -36.42 6.78
C ASP A 353 4.00 -35.61 7.28
N VAL A 354 3.75 -34.45 7.88
CA VAL A 354 4.73 -33.67 8.63
C VAL A 354 5.42 -34.45 9.76
N SER A 355 4.76 -35.42 10.42
CA SER A 355 5.40 -36.30 11.41
C SER A 355 6.33 -37.33 10.75
N ILE A 356 6.02 -37.76 9.52
CA ILE A 356 6.90 -38.59 8.69
C ILE A 356 8.16 -37.78 8.34
N SER A 357 8.07 -36.46 8.18
CA SER A 357 9.25 -35.59 8.04
C SER A 357 10.09 -35.49 9.31
N GLU A 358 9.47 -35.24 10.49
CA GLU A 358 10.19 -35.20 11.77
C GLU A 358 11.02 -36.47 11.99
N ILE A 359 10.38 -37.63 11.79
CA ILE A 359 11.00 -38.94 11.93
C ILE A 359 12.05 -39.16 10.84
N TRP A 360 11.67 -39.14 9.57
CA TRP A 360 12.49 -39.71 8.50
C TRP A 360 13.52 -38.75 7.91
N THR A 361 13.35 -37.42 8.00
CA THR A 361 14.45 -36.51 7.60
C THR A 361 15.61 -36.60 8.59
N THR A 362 15.30 -36.75 9.89
CA THR A 362 16.26 -36.94 10.97
C THR A 362 16.92 -38.33 10.90
N LEU A 363 16.11 -39.39 10.84
CA LEU A 363 16.63 -40.77 10.81
C LEU A 363 17.41 -41.11 9.53
N SER A 364 17.15 -40.44 8.41
CA SER A 364 17.88 -40.72 7.15
C SER A 364 19.26 -40.05 7.08
N CYS A 365 19.60 -39.14 8.00
CA CYS A 365 20.87 -38.41 8.01
C CYS A 365 21.81 -38.78 9.17
N GLY A 366 21.47 -39.75 10.01
CA GLY A 366 22.24 -40.10 11.20
C GLY A 366 21.86 -39.33 12.48
N GLY A 367 20.76 -38.55 12.47
CA GLY A 367 20.28 -37.82 13.64
C GLY A 367 19.53 -38.67 14.66
N THR A 368 19.15 -38.07 15.78
CA THR A 368 18.42 -38.73 16.88
C THR A 368 17.02 -38.15 17.03
N ILE A 369 15.99 -38.99 17.04
CA ILE A 369 14.63 -38.57 17.38
C ILE A 369 14.32 -38.77 18.87
N VAL A 370 13.56 -37.85 19.46
CA VAL A 370 13.12 -37.89 20.86
C VAL A 370 11.61 -38.09 20.90
N ILE A 371 11.14 -39.11 21.61
CA ILE A 371 9.72 -39.35 21.82
C ILE A 371 9.17 -38.29 22.79
N ALA A 372 8.41 -37.35 22.23
CA ALA A 372 7.74 -36.31 22.99
C ALA A 372 6.27 -36.69 23.21
N LYS A 373 5.82 -36.52 24.45
CA LYS A 373 4.42 -36.65 24.88
C LYS A 373 3.97 -35.29 25.42
N PRO A 374 2.66 -35.02 25.56
CA PRO A 374 2.18 -33.73 26.09
C PRO A 374 2.87 -33.31 27.40
N GLU A 375 3.08 -34.28 28.31
CA GLU A 375 3.72 -34.08 29.60
C GLU A 375 5.27 -34.03 29.57
N THR A 376 5.91 -34.48 28.48
CA THR A 376 7.39 -34.46 28.33
C THR A 376 7.89 -33.46 27.28
N CYS A 377 7.00 -32.85 26.49
CA CYS A 377 7.31 -32.02 25.32
C CYS A 377 8.39 -30.96 25.59
N HIS A 378 8.24 -30.17 26.66
CA HIS A 378 9.23 -29.16 27.06
C HIS A 378 10.61 -29.76 27.37
N SER A 379 10.67 -30.95 27.98
CA SER A 379 11.95 -31.62 28.29
C SER A 379 12.61 -32.24 27.05
N ALA A 380 11.81 -32.68 26.07
CA ALA A 380 12.30 -33.15 24.78
C ALA A 380 12.85 -31.98 23.94
N LEU A 381 12.13 -30.85 23.89
CA LEU A 381 12.56 -29.62 23.22
C LEU A 381 13.85 -29.05 23.83
N ALA A 382 13.99 -29.08 25.16
CA ALA A 382 15.19 -28.57 25.85
C ALA A 382 16.50 -29.30 25.50
N ILE A 383 16.43 -30.54 25.00
CA ILE A 383 17.60 -31.31 24.51
C ILE A 383 17.68 -31.40 22.97
N SER A 384 16.74 -30.78 22.26
CA SER A 384 16.67 -30.82 20.80
C SER A 384 17.50 -29.70 20.16
N THR A 385 18.03 -29.95 18.97
CA THR A 385 18.69 -28.92 18.15
C THR A 385 17.82 -28.41 17.00
N ARG A 386 16.77 -29.16 16.63
CA ARG A 386 15.80 -28.77 15.60
C ARG A 386 14.41 -29.25 15.98
N ALA A 387 13.37 -28.46 15.70
CA ALA A 387 11.98 -28.88 15.94
C ALA A 387 11.03 -28.40 14.84
N GLY A 388 10.01 -29.22 14.55
CA GLY A 388 8.91 -28.89 13.64
C GLY A 388 7.66 -28.48 14.41
N PHE A 389 6.90 -27.52 13.89
CA PHE A 389 5.69 -27.02 14.54
C PHE A 389 4.63 -26.57 13.54
N THR A 390 3.40 -26.45 14.02
CA THR A 390 2.43 -25.52 13.43
C THR A 390 2.60 -24.14 14.09
N PRO A 391 2.38 -23.02 13.36
CA PRO A 391 2.44 -21.67 13.94
C PRO A 391 1.63 -21.51 15.24
N SER A 392 0.43 -22.10 15.34
CA SER A 392 -0.37 -22.13 16.57
C SER A 392 0.36 -22.82 17.72
N LEU A 393 0.98 -23.99 17.50
CA LEU A 393 1.69 -24.73 18.54
C LEU A 393 2.96 -24.00 18.99
N LEU A 394 3.71 -23.41 18.06
CA LEU A 394 4.93 -22.64 18.38
C LEU A 394 4.62 -21.36 19.17
N SER A 395 3.43 -20.79 19.02
CA SER A 395 3.01 -19.58 19.76
C SER A 395 2.96 -19.77 21.29
N LEU A 396 2.84 -21.02 21.75
CA LEU A 396 2.77 -21.39 23.17
C LEU A 396 4.13 -21.40 23.90
N PHE A 397 5.23 -21.17 23.17
CA PHE A 397 6.60 -21.32 23.66
C PHE A 397 7.41 -20.02 23.54
N GLU A 398 8.39 -19.83 24.42
CA GLU A 398 9.40 -18.77 24.31
C GLU A 398 10.74 -19.34 23.79
N PRO A 399 11.44 -18.65 22.86
CA PRO A 399 12.71 -19.13 22.32
C PRO A 399 13.83 -19.20 23.38
N THR A 400 13.74 -18.39 24.43
CA THR A 400 14.72 -18.34 25.54
C THR A 400 14.75 -19.62 26.38
N ASP A 401 13.68 -20.41 26.35
CA ASP A 401 13.55 -21.63 27.16
C ASP A 401 14.28 -22.83 26.53
N PHE A 402 14.69 -22.69 25.25
CA PHE A 402 15.24 -23.77 24.42
C PHE A 402 16.58 -23.38 23.76
N PRO A 403 17.62 -22.99 24.53
CA PRO A 403 18.89 -22.47 24.01
C PRO A 403 19.74 -23.48 23.21
N ASN A 404 19.30 -24.73 23.12
CA ASN A 404 19.92 -25.77 22.27
C ASN A 404 19.32 -25.84 20.86
N LEU A 405 18.11 -25.30 20.63
CA LEU A 405 17.52 -25.23 19.30
C LEU A 405 18.33 -24.26 18.44
N THR A 406 18.78 -24.72 17.28
CA THR A 406 19.46 -23.90 16.26
C THR A 406 18.57 -23.64 15.04
N SER A 407 17.51 -24.43 14.85
CA SER A 407 16.57 -24.28 13.74
C SER A 407 15.14 -24.64 14.14
N VAL A 408 14.17 -23.90 13.64
CA VAL A 408 12.73 -24.11 13.89
C VAL A 408 11.98 -24.03 12.57
N LEU A 409 11.20 -25.08 12.31
CA LEU A 409 10.47 -25.25 11.07
C LEU A 409 8.97 -25.10 11.36
N VAL A 410 8.30 -24.18 10.67
CA VAL A 410 6.85 -24.03 10.74
C VAL A 410 6.18 -24.48 9.46
N ILE A 411 5.09 -25.24 9.58
CA ILE A 411 4.32 -25.80 8.46
C ILE A 411 2.84 -25.90 8.83
N GLY A 412 1.99 -26.25 7.87
CA GLY A 412 0.58 -26.56 8.10
C GLY A 412 -0.33 -25.33 8.12
N GLU A 413 0.08 -24.21 8.71
CA GLU A 413 -0.71 -22.96 8.79
C GLU A 413 -0.01 -21.78 8.10
N ALA A 414 -0.72 -20.65 7.93
CA ALA A 414 -0.08 -19.39 7.56
C ALA A 414 0.74 -18.88 8.75
N CYS A 415 2.03 -18.58 8.56
CA CYS A 415 2.89 -18.10 9.64
C CYS A 415 2.63 -16.61 9.94
N PRO A 416 2.28 -16.22 11.18
CA PRO A 416 2.17 -14.80 11.53
C PRO A 416 3.54 -14.13 11.55
N LYS A 417 3.66 -12.91 11.02
CA LYS A 417 4.91 -12.14 11.06
C LYS A 417 5.44 -11.95 12.50
N THR A 418 4.55 -11.77 13.48
CA THR A 418 4.90 -11.70 14.91
C THR A 418 5.61 -12.94 15.44
N LEU A 419 5.40 -14.12 14.83
CA LEU A 419 6.07 -15.36 15.20
C LEU A 419 7.48 -15.43 14.60
N VAL A 420 7.66 -14.94 13.36
CA VAL A 420 8.96 -14.77 12.71
C VAL A 420 9.82 -13.79 13.50
N ASP A 421 9.31 -12.58 13.76
CA ASP A 421 10.06 -11.53 14.47
C ASP A 421 10.38 -11.93 15.93
N LYS A 422 9.62 -12.87 16.53
CA LYS A 422 9.90 -13.47 17.84
C LYS A 422 11.02 -14.51 17.82
N TRP A 423 11.02 -15.44 16.86
CA TRP A 423 11.90 -16.62 16.87
C TRP A 423 13.16 -16.48 16.01
N ALA A 424 13.09 -15.78 14.86
CA ALA A 424 14.22 -15.59 13.97
C ALA A 424 15.47 -14.87 14.55
N PRO A 425 15.43 -14.11 15.68
CA PRO A 425 16.64 -13.67 16.37
C PRO A 425 17.47 -14.80 16.98
N TYR A 426 16.87 -15.97 17.25
CA TYR A 426 17.44 -17.03 18.08
C TYR A 426 17.80 -18.30 17.28
N VAL A 427 17.08 -18.58 16.19
CA VAL A 427 17.17 -19.82 15.42
C VAL A 427 17.08 -19.56 13.91
N GLU A 428 17.57 -20.48 13.08
CA GLU A 428 17.22 -20.50 11.66
C GLU A 428 15.72 -20.82 11.53
N PHE A 429 14.92 -19.78 11.30
CA PHE A 429 13.47 -19.88 11.19
C PHE A 429 13.04 -20.16 9.75
N ILE A 430 12.39 -21.30 9.54
CA ILE A 430 12.08 -21.83 8.21
C ILE A 430 10.56 -21.99 8.08
N ASN A 431 9.94 -21.22 7.18
CA ASN A 431 8.55 -21.44 6.79
C ASN A 431 8.51 -22.47 5.65
N LEU A 432 7.67 -23.50 5.79
CA LEU A 432 7.49 -24.55 4.80
C LEU A 432 6.04 -24.57 4.31
N TYR A 433 5.87 -24.95 3.05
CA TYR A 433 4.55 -25.12 2.44
C TYR A 433 4.49 -26.39 1.61
N GLY A 434 3.43 -27.18 1.83
CA GLY A 434 2.93 -28.17 0.88
C GLY A 434 1.61 -28.78 1.35
N PRO A 435 0.84 -29.36 0.43
CA PRO A 435 -0.26 -30.26 0.72
C PRO A 435 0.21 -31.73 0.66
N ALA A 436 -0.48 -32.64 1.34
CA ALA A 436 -0.14 -34.07 1.35
C ALA A 436 -0.14 -34.69 -0.06
N GLU A 437 -0.98 -34.18 -0.96
CA GLU A 437 -1.05 -34.56 -2.37
C GLU A 437 0.24 -34.26 -3.16
N ALA A 438 1.17 -33.50 -2.59
CA ALA A 438 2.51 -33.25 -3.14
C ALA A 438 3.65 -33.57 -2.14
N THR A 439 3.40 -34.51 -1.22
CA THR A 439 4.35 -35.05 -0.23
C THR A 439 4.96 -34.00 0.70
N ILE A 440 4.25 -33.70 1.80
CA ILE A 440 4.72 -32.91 2.95
C ILE A 440 4.98 -31.43 2.63
N ALA A 441 6.07 -31.12 1.94
CA ALA A 441 6.39 -29.75 1.53
C ALA A 441 6.94 -29.72 0.10
N THR A 442 6.53 -28.70 -0.64
CA THR A 442 6.99 -28.38 -1.98
C THR A 442 7.77 -27.07 -2.05
N HIS A 443 7.64 -26.17 -1.07
CA HIS A 443 8.30 -24.86 -1.02
C HIS A 443 8.88 -24.57 0.37
N HIS A 444 9.89 -23.70 0.43
CA HIS A 444 10.52 -23.24 1.67
C HIS A 444 11.00 -21.78 1.59
N ALA A 445 10.94 -21.08 2.72
CA ALA A 445 11.55 -19.77 2.94
C ALA A 445 12.35 -19.76 4.26
N LYS A 446 13.57 -19.20 4.26
CA LYS A 446 14.31 -18.87 5.48
C LYS A 446 14.06 -17.41 5.82
N LEU A 447 13.34 -17.15 6.92
CA LEU A 447 12.83 -15.83 7.27
C LEU A 447 13.62 -15.20 8.43
N ARG A 448 13.83 -13.89 8.35
CA ARG A 448 14.50 -13.06 9.36
C ARG A 448 13.55 -12.01 9.93
N VAL A 449 13.98 -11.38 11.01
CA VAL A 449 13.29 -10.20 11.58
C VAL A 449 13.17 -9.13 10.51
N GLY A 450 11.95 -8.60 10.33
CA GLY A 450 11.67 -7.58 9.30
C GLY A 450 11.20 -8.15 7.96
N ASP A 451 11.51 -9.40 7.61
CA ASP A 451 11.11 -10.00 6.33
C ASP A 451 9.58 -10.09 6.16
N THR A 452 9.14 -10.05 4.90
CA THR A 452 7.78 -10.43 4.46
C THR A 452 7.62 -11.94 4.56
N VAL A 453 6.47 -12.43 5.06
CA VAL A 453 6.22 -13.87 5.17
C VAL A 453 5.83 -14.44 3.81
N THR A 454 6.78 -15.12 3.17
CA THR A 454 6.59 -15.90 1.94
C THR A 454 6.50 -17.40 2.26
N ILE A 455 6.05 -18.20 1.29
CA ILE A 455 6.35 -19.65 1.27
C ILE A 455 7.66 -19.96 0.52
N GLY A 456 8.25 -18.95 -0.13
CA GLY A 456 9.59 -18.98 -0.71
C GLY A 456 9.64 -19.73 -2.04
N ARG A 457 10.71 -20.53 -2.24
CA ARG A 457 11.01 -21.19 -3.52
C ARG A 457 10.82 -22.71 -3.46
N PRO A 458 10.58 -23.37 -4.61
CA PRO A 458 10.44 -24.82 -4.69
C PRO A 458 11.60 -25.60 -4.04
N LEU A 459 11.25 -26.66 -3.32
CA LEU A 459 12.17 -27.67 -2.81
C LEU A 459 12.71 -28.55 -3.95
N PRO A 460 13.83 -29.28 -3.76
CA PRO A 460 14.47 -29.95 -4.89
C PRO A 460 13.60 -31.04 -5.57
N ASN A 461 13.55 -30.96 -6.89
CA ASN A 461 12.65 -31.63 -7.82
C ASN A 461 11.13 -31.40 -7.61
N ALA A 462 10.73 -30.41 -6.81
CA ALA A 462 9.37 -29.89 -6.86
C ALA A 462 9.22 -28.89 -8.02
N VAL A 463 7.97 -28.71 -8.45
CA VAL A 463 7.53 -27.65 -9.36
C VAL A 463 6.42 -26.85 -8.69
N GLY A 464 6.44 -25.53 -8.83
CA GLY A 464 5.40 -24.60 -8.39
C GLY A 464 5.12 -23.58 -9.49
N LEU A 465 3.99 -23.75 -10.19
CA LEU A 465 3.53 -22.85 -11.26
C LEU A 465 2.34 -22.03 -10.75
N LEU A 466 2.34 -20.72 -11.01
CA LEU A 466 1.17 -19.87 -10.78
C LEU A 466 0.44 -19.68 -12.10
N LEU A 467 -0.78 -20.22 -12.21
CA LEU A 467 -1.54 -20.24 -13.46
C LEU A 467 -2.91 -19.55 -13.33
N ASP A 468 -3.42 -19.07 -14.47
CA ASP A 468 -4.78 -18.56 -14.63
C ASP A 468 -5.82 -19.69 -14.85
N GLU A 469 -7.09 -19.32 -15.05
CA GLU A 469 -8.19 -20.26 -15.33
C GLU A 469 -8.05 -21.03 -16.67
N TYR A 470 -7.17 -20.56 -17.57
CA TYR A 470 -6.83 -21.19 -18.85
C TYR A 470 -5.54 -22.01 -18.77
N LEU A 471 -4.99 -22.22 -17.57
CA LEU A 471 -3.72 -22.91 -17.28
C LEU A 471 -2.47 -22.23 -17.88
N ARG A 472 -2.50 -20.92 -18.09
CA ARG A 472 -1.37 -20.10 -18.56
C ARG A 472 -0.64 -19.44 -17.39
N PRO A 473 0.68 -19.22 -17.43
CA PRO A 473 1.42 -18.51 -16.38
C PRO A 473 0.85 -17.11 -16.10
N VAL A 474 0.87 -16.67 -14.83
CA VAL A 474 0.54 -15.29 -14.45
C VAL A 474 1.80 -14.44 -14.23
N PRO A 475 1.78 -13.12 -14.54
CA PRO A 475 2.92 -12.23 -14.32
C PRO A 475 3.35 -12.05 -12.85
N VAL A 476 4.53 -11.48 -12.66
CA VAL A 476 5.05 -11.09 -11.33
C VAL A 476 4.06 -10.14 -10.62
N GLY A 477 3.77 -10.43 -9.35
CA GLY A 477 2.80 -9.69 -8.52
C GLY A 477 1.32 -10.02 -8.79
N VAL A 478 0.98 -10.63 -9.92
CA VAL A 478 -0.39 -11.04 -10.25
C VAL A 478 -0.77 -12.29 -9.46
N THR A 479 -2.02 -12.34 -9.00
CA THR A 479 -2.56 -13.51 -8.28
C THR A 479 -2.96 -14.60 -9.26
N GLY A 480 -2.39 -15.78 -9.10
CA GLY A 480 -2.78 -17.01 -9.80
C GLY A 480 -3.11 -18.12 -8.82
N GLN A 481 -3.61 -19.25 -9.35
CA GLN A 481 -3.73 -20.47 -8.57
C GLN A 481 -2.39 -21.22 -8.58
N LEU A 482 -1.97 -21.73 -7.42
CA LEU A 482 -0.73 -22.51 -7.30
C LEU A 482 -0.95 -23.96 -7.74
N TYR A 483 -0.31 -24.35 -8.84
CA TYR A 483 -0.23 -25.73 -9.32
C TYR A 483 1.12 -26.33 -8.94
N LEU A 484 1.10 -27.53 -8.39
CA LEU A 484 2.28 -28.23 -7.89
C LEU A 484 2.66 -29.39 -8.79
N GLY A 485 3.95 -29.68 -8.95
CA GLY A 485 4.41 -30.74 -9.84
C GLY A 485 5.77 -31.33 -9.46
N GLY A 486 6.38 -32.03 -10.41
CA GLY A 486 7.67 -32.69 -10.20
C GLY A 486 7.58 -34.00 -9.40
N LYS A 487 8.70 -34.42 -8.83
CA LYS A 487 8.87 -35.76 -8.24
C LYS A 487 8.13 -35.97 -6.91
N GLY A 488 7.63 -34.90 -6.27
CA GLY A 488 6.90 -34.96 -5.00
C GLY A 488 5.42 -35.35 -5.11
N LEU A 489 4.84 -35.41 -6.32
CA LEU A 489 3.40 -35.68 -6.47
C LEU A 489 2.99 -37.07 -5.97
N ALA A 490 1.90 -37.12 -5.21
CA ALA A 490 1.19 -38.35 -4.86
C ALA A 490 0.61 -39.04 -6.10
N ARG A 491 0.41 -40.36 -6.02
CA ARG A 491 -0.30 -41.14 -7.06
C ARG A 491 -1.73 -40.64 -7.27
N GLY A 492 -2.36 -40.17 -6.20
CA GLY A 492 -3.74 -39.69 -6.21
C GLY A 492 -4.47 -40.04 -4.93
N TYR A 493 -5.79 -40.07 -5.02
CA TYR A 493 -6.69 -40.45 -3.93
C TYR A 493 -7.10 -41.92 -4.04
N LEU A 494 -6.92 -42.67 -2.95
CA LEU A 494 -7.35 -44.06 -2.84
C LEU A 494 -8.86 -44.15 -3.11
N ASN A 495 -9.28 -45.15 -3.89
CA ASN A 495 -10.68 -45.43 -4.22
C ASN A 495 -11.47 -44.23 -4.79
N ARG A 496 -10.81 -43.19 -5.31
CA ARG A 496 -11.43 -41.97 -5.89
C ARG A 496 -10.72 -41.57 -7.21
N PRO A 497 -10.83 -42.37 -8.28
CA PRO A 497 -10.16 -42.08 -9.56
C PRO A 497 -10.68 -40.79 -10.22
N GLU A 498 -11.98 -40.49 -10.06
CA GLU A 498 -12.61 -39.27 -10.61
C GLU A 498 -12.03 -38.00 -9.98
N LEU A 499 -12.02 -37.91 -8.64
CA LEU A 499 -11.38 -36.81 -7.90
C LEU A 499 -9.85 -36.74 -8.16
N THR A 500 -9.22 -37.88 -8.47
CA THR A 500 -7.82 -37.91 -8.88
C THR A 500 -7.62 -37.27 -10.25
N ALA A 501 -8.47 -37.57 -11.24
CA ALA A 501 -8.44 -36.94 -12.55
C ALA A 501 -8.83 -35.45 -12.51
N GLU A 502 -9.73 -35.07 -11.59
CA GLU A 502 -10.13 -33.67 -11.35
C GLU A 502 -8.97 -32.83 -10.80
N LYS A 503 -8.24 -33.35 -9.78
CA LYS A 503 -7.20 -32.57 -9.08
C LYS A 503 -5.78 -32.78 -9.59
N PHE A 504 -5.47 -33.90 -10.24
CA PHE A 504 -4.15 -34.18 -10.79
C PHE A 504 -4.20 -34.16 -12.32
N ILE A 505 -4.29 -32.95 -12.86
CA ILE A 505 -4.46 -32.66 -14.29
C ILE A 505 -3.16 -32.86 -15.09
N THR A 506 -3.28 -32.89 -16.41
CA THR A 506 -2.16 -32.73 -17.34
C THR A 506 -2.07 -31.27 -17.80
N TRP A 507 -0.91 -30.62 -17.66
CA TRP A 507 -0.69 -29.27 -18.14
C TRP A 507 -0.59 -29.27 -19.68
N PRO A 508 -1.42 -28.49 -20.42
CA PRO A 508 -1.49 -28.58 -21.87
C PRO A 508 -0.23 -28.11 -22.61
N VAL A 509 0.68 -27.38 -21.94
CA VAL A 509 1.91 -26.83 -22.55
C VAL A 509 3.00 -27.90 -22.71
N THR A 510 3.31 -28.65 -21.65
CA THR A 510 4.40 -29.65 -21.64
C THR A 510 3.91 -31.10 -21.61
N GLY A 511 2.63 -31.33 -21.32
CA GLY A 511 2.09 -32.66 -21.04
C GLY A 511 2.48 -33.21 -19.67
N GLU A 512 3.07 -32.40 -18.78
CA GLU A 512 3.41 -32.85 -17.42
C GLU A 512 2.19 -32.91 -16.49
N ARG A 513 2.26 -33.75 -15.46
CA ARG A 513 1.19 -33.90 -14.47
C ARG A 513 1.34 -32.87 -13.35
N LEU A 514 0.28 -32.11 -13.08
CA LEU A 514 0.22 -31.10 -12.02
C LEU A 514 -0.93 -31.38 -11.04
N TYR A 515 -0.72 -31.08 -9.76
CA TYR A 515 -1.77 -31.05 -8.74
C TYR A 515 -2.31 -29.63 -8.55
N GLN A 516 -3.62 -29.46 -8.71
CA GLN A 516 -4.35 -28.23 -8.44
C GLN A 516 -4.54 -28.07 -6.91
N SER A 517 -3.75 -27.20 -6.27
CA SER A 517 -3.74 -27.09 -4.80
C SER A 517 -5.02 -26.50 -4.19
N GLY A 518 -5.71 -25.62 -4.92
CA GLY A 518 -6.81 -24.79 -4.42
C GLY A 518 -6.35 -23.53 -3.66
N ASP A 519 -5.03 -23.32 -3.54
CA ASP A 519 -4.43 -22.15 -2.90
C ASP A 519 -4.17 -21.05 -3.95
N LEU A 520 -4.41 -19.79 -3.57
CA LEU A 520 -4.05 -18.59 -4.33
C LEU A 520 -2.67 -18.11 -3.91
N ALA A 521 -1.88 -17.63 -4.88
CA ALA A 521 -0.55 -17.10 -4.63
C ALA A 521 -0.11 -16.09 -5.69
N ARG A 522 0.98 -15.35 -5.40
CA ARG A 522 1.66 -14.47 -6.36
C ARG A 522 3.17 -14.60 -6.27
N TRP A 523 3.86 -14.34 -7.37
CA TRP A 523 5.32 -14.19 -7.41
C TRP A 523 5.74 -12.82 -6.88
N HIS A 524 6.77 -12.78 -6.03
CA HIS A 524 7.53 -11.57 -5.72
C HIS A 524 8.61 -11.32 -6.79
N PRO A 525 9.13 -10.08 -6.93
CA PRO A 525 10.19 -9.76 -7.90
C PRO A 525 11.52 -10.51 -7.70
N ASP A 526 11.72 -11.11 -6.53
CA ASP A 526 12.89 -11.96 -6.21
C ASP A 526 12.64 -13.46 -6.46
N GLY A 527 11.49 -13.82 -7.02
CA GLY A 527 11.09 -15.21 -7.27
C GLY A 527 10.70 -16.01 -6.02
N GLN A 528 10.34 -15.36 -4.92
CA GLN A 528 9.63 -16.02 -3.83
C GLN A 528 8.12 -16.05 -4.11
N VAL A 529 7.44 -17.11 -3.66
CA VAL A 529 5.97 -17.22 -3.73
C VAL A 529 5.36 -16.74 -2.40
N GLU A 530 4.37 -15.86 -2.48
CA GLU A 530 3.49 -15.49 -1.36
C GLU A 530 2.16 -16.22 -1.50
N CYS A 531 1.74 -16.95 -0.47
CA CYS A 531 0.45 -17.65 -0.43
C CYS A 531 -0.61 -16.74 0.20
N LEU A 532 -1.69 -16.49 -0.54
CA LEU A 532 -2.73 -15.50 -0.23
C LEU A 532 -3.99 -16.10 0.40
N GLY A 533 -4.03 -17.42 0.59
CA GLY A 533 -5.18 -18.17 1.10
C GLY A 533 -5.76 -19.15 0.08
N ARG A 534 -7.04 -19.48 0.21
CA ARG A 534 -7.70 -20.51 -0.61
C ARG A 534 -8.86 -19.97 -1.44
N ILE A 535 -9.12 -20.64 -2.56
CA ILE A 535 -10.29 -20.42 -3.43
C ILE A 535 -11.55 -21.08 -2.83
N ASP A 536 -11.37 -22.18 -2.10
CA ASP A 536 -12.43 -23.00 -1.53
C ASP A 536 -12.67 -22.74 -0.03
N HIS A 537 -13.61 -23.47 0.57
CA HIS A 537 -14.00 -23.37 1.97
C HIS A 537 -13.19 -24.28 2.91
N GLN A 538 -11.97 -24.69 2.53
CA GLN A 538 -11.08 -25.39 3.45
C GLN A 538 -10.42 -24.40 4.40
N VAL A 539 -10.37 -24.77 5.67
CA VAL A 539 -9.77 -23.95 6.73
C VAL A 539 -8.65 -24.71 7.41
N LYS A 540 -7.80 -23.96 8.10
CA LYS A 540 -6.75 -24.49 8.97
C LYS A 540 -7.07 -24.03 10.39
N VAL A 541 -7.32 -24.99 11.27
CA VAL A 541 -7.81 -24.76 12.65
C VAL A 541 -6.88 -25.51 13.59
N ARG A 542 -6.15 -24.79 14.44
CA ARG A 542 -5.23 -25.35 15.46
C ARG A 542 -4.21 -26.34 14.87
N GLY A 543 -3.72 -26.08 13.65
CA GLY A 543 -2.79 -26.94 12.91
C GLY A 543 -3.44 -27.94 11.94
N PHE A 544 -4.74 -28.19 12.04
CA PHE A 544 -5.44 -29.20 11.26
C PHE A 544 -6.12 -28.60 10.01
N ARG A 545 -5.94 -29.22 8.85
CA ARG A 545 -6.73 -28.92 7.64
C ARG A 545 -8.11 -29.56 7.79
N VAL A 546 -9.17 -28.76 7.61
CA VAL A 546 -10.56 -29.18 7.78
C VAL A 546 -11.39 -28.67 6.60
N GLU A 547 -12.11 -29.57 5.91
CA GLU A 547 -13.22 -29.16 5.04
C GLU A 547 -14.37 -28.72 5.95
N LEU A 548 -14.85 -27.48 5.82
CA LEU A 548 -16.08 -27.08 6.51
C LEU A 548 -17.26 -27.99 6.09
N GLY A 549 -17.26 -28.46 4.83
CA GLY A 549 -18.21 -29.44 4.30
C GLY A 549 -18.24 -30.80 5.00
N GLU A 550 -17.13 -31.27 5.60
CA GLU A 550 -17.13 -32.53 6.37
C GLU A 550 -17.96 -32.36 7.65
N VAL A 551 -17.79 -31.23 8.33
CA VAL A 551 -18.51 -30.89 9.56
C VAL A 551 -19.98 -30.55 9.26
N GLU A 552 -20.25 -29.87 8.13
CA GLU A 552 -21.60 -29.56 7.63
C GLU A 552 -22.38 -30.85 7.32
N ALA A 553 -21.81 -31.76 6.53
CA ALA A 553 -22.49 -33.01 6.15
C ALA A 553 -22.76 -33.93 7.35
N VAL A 554 -21.84 -33.99 8.32
CA VAL A 554 -22.06 -34.76 9.56
C VAL A 554 -23.14 -34.08 10.42
N LEU A 555 -23.10 -32.75 10.61
CA LEU A 555 -24.19 -32.00 11.27
C LEU A 555 -25.56 -32.28 10.64
N GLU A 556 -25.67 -32.24 9.31
CA GLU A 556 -26.93 -32.50 8.56
C GLU A 556 -27.44 -33.94 8.67
N SER A 557 -26.63 -34.88 9.18
CA SER A 557 -27.09 -36.25 9.47
C SER A 557 -27.64 -36.44 10.89
N HIS A 558 -27.55 -35.43 11.77
CA HIS A 558 -28.17 -35.47 13.08
C HIS A 558 -29.70 -35.24 12.99
N PRO A 559 -30.57 -36.08 13.60
CA PRO A 559 -32.02 -36.04 13.37
C PRO A 559 -32.77 -34.74 13.69
N THR A 560 -32.13 -33.76 14.36
CA THR A 560 -32.71 -32.44 14.68
C THR A 560 -32.20 -31.32 13.78
N VAL A 561 -31.29 -31.60 12.85
CA VAL A 561 -30.69 -30.63 11.93
C VAL A 561 -31.13 -30.99 10.51
N THR A 562 -31.68 -30.03 9.79
CA THR A 562 -32.13 -30.17 8.39
C THR A 562 -31.16 -29.51 7.42
N GLN A 563 -30.50 -28.43 7.84
CA GLN A 563 -29.39 -27.81 7.11
C GLN A 563 -28.31 -27.29 8.07
N ALA A 564 -27.06 -27.28 7.64
CA ALA A 564 -25.95 -26.71 8.39
C ALA A 564 -25.04 -25.80 7.53
N CYS A 565 -24.36 -24.87 8.18
CA CYS A 565 -23.20 -24.20 7.64
C CYS A 565 -22.19 -23.94 8.75
N VAL A 566 -20.91 -24.23 8.53
CA VAL A 566 -19.84 -24.06 9.52
C VAL A 566 -18.89 -22.97 9.05
N LEU A 567 -18.43 -22.13 9.97
CA LEU A 567 -17.45 -21.07 9.73
C LEU A 567 -16.32 -21.15 10.76
N VAL A 568 -15.21 -20.45 10.49
CA VAL A 568 -14.20 -20.12 11.50
C VAL A 568 -14.39 -18.68 11.94
N GLN A 569 -14.53 -18.47 13.25
CA GLN A 569 -14.64 -17.17 13.91
C GLN A 569 -13.73 -17.20 15.15
N ASP A 570 -12.92 -16.16 15.34
CA ASP A 570 -11.95 -16.05 16.44
C ASP A 570 -11.08 -17.31 16.62
N THR A 571 -10.59 -17.90 15.51
CA THR A 571 -9.84 -19.18 15.41
C THR A 571 -10.58 -20.47 15.80
N HIS A 572 -11.88 -20.40 16.04
CA HIS A 572 -12.73 -21.53 16.45
C HIS A 572 -13.77 -21.87 15.38
N LEU A 573 -14.16 -23.14 15.28
CA LEU A 573 -15.28 -23.57 14.44
C LEU A 573 -16.62 -23.22 15.09
N VAL A 574 -17.55 -22.64 14.34
CA VAL A 574 -18.92 -22.33 14.77
C VAL A 574 -19.91 -22.93 13.77
N GLY A 575 -20.87 -23.73 14.26
CA GLY A 575 -21.86 -24.42 13.43
C GLY A 575 -23.23 -23.74 13.45
N TYR A 576 -23.63 -23.13 12.35
CA TYR A 576 -24.96 -22.56 12.13
C TYR A 576 -25.90 -23.67 11.66
N VAL A 577 -27.01 -23.88 12.38
CA VAL A 577 -27.91 -25.03 12.18
C VAL A 577 -29.36 -24.59 12.03
N CYS A 578 -30.07 -25.24 11.11
CA CYS A 578 -31.46 -24.99 10.77
C CYS A 578 -32.25 -26.31 10.82
N PRO A 579 -33.45 -26.36 11.44
CA PRO A 579 -34.08 -25.28 12.20
C PRO A 579 -33.33 -24.99 13.51
N ALA A 580 -33.65 -23.86 14.15
CA ALA A 580 -33.07 -23.49 15.44
C ALA A 580 -33.35 -24.59 16.48
N LEU A 581 -32.30 -25.08 17.14
CA LEU A 581 -32.39 -26.19 18.08
C LEU A 581 -33.31 -25.83 19.25
N SER A 582 -34.42 -26.56 19.38
CA SER A 582 -35.41 -26.40 20.45
C SER A 582 -35.07 -27.21 21.71
N GLY A 583 -33.78 -27.46 21.94
CA GLY A 583 -33.24 -28.33 22.99
C GLY A 583 -31.76 -28.04 23.24
N ASP A 584 -31.09 -28.90 24.01
CA ASP A 584 -29.71 -28.67 24.42
C ASP A 584 -28.73 -28.78 23.24
N SER A 585 -27.97 -27.71 23.00
CA SER A 585 -26.90 -27.67 22.00
C SER A 585 -25.73 -28.61 22.34
N GLU A 586 -25.47 -28.88 23.62
CA GLU A 586 -24.43 -29.84 24.02
C GLU A 586 -24.78 -31.27 23.61
N ALA A 587 -26.06 -31.64 23.51
CA ALA A 587 -26.45 -32.97 23.02
C ALA A 587 -26.06 -33.19 21.54
N VAL A 588 -26.09 -32.13 20.72
CA VAL A 588 -25.64 -32.19 19.32
C VAL A 588 -24.11 -32.16 19.25
N LEU A 589 -23.44 -31.38 20.12
CA LEU A 589 -21.98 -31.38 20.21
C LEU A 589 -21.44 -32.73 20.71
N ASP A 590 -22.07 -33.37 21.69
CA ASP A 590 -21.77 -34.73 22.14
C ASP A 590 -21.94 -35.75 21.02
N TRP A 591 -22.99 -35.63 20.22
CA TRP A 591 -23.13 -36.49 19.04
C TRP A 591 -21.98 -36.28 18.04
N LEU A 592 -21.59 -35.03 17.74
CA LEU A 592 -20.43 -34.73 16.88
C LEU A 592 -19.11 -35.28 17.46
N ARG A 593 -18.91 -35.24 18.79
CA ARG A 593 -17.74 -35.83 19.49
C ARG A 593 -17.63 -37.36 19.29
N ASN A 594 -18.69 -38.04 18.88
CA ASN A 594 -18.69 -39.48 18.58
C ASN A 594 -18.42 -39.80 17.09
N CYS A 595 -18.64 -38.86 16.16
CA CYS A 595 -18.45 -39.10 14.72
C CYS A 595 -17.23 -38.36 14.12
N LEU A 596 -16.80 -37.26 14.74
CA LEU A 596 -15.69 -36.41 14.28
C LEU A 596 -14.51 -36.40 15.25
N PRO A 597 -13.25 -36.22 14.77
CA PRO A 597 -12.12 -35.89 15.63
C PRO A 597 -12.37 -34.60 16.41
N HIS A 598 -11.79 -34.50 17.62
CA HIS A 598 -12.00 -33.37 18.53
C HIS A 598 -11.73 -31.98 17.93
N TYR A 599 -10.84 -31.88 16.93
CA TYR A 599 -10.48 -30.63 16.25
C TYR A 599 -11.46 -30.21 15.15
N MET A 600 -12.36 -31.10 14.71
CA MET A 600 -13.43 -30.81 13.74
C MET A 600 -14.76 -30.47 14.41
N VAL A 601 -14.92 -30.74 15.71
CA VAL A 601 -16.15 -30.42 16.46
C VAL A 601 -16.26 -28.90 16.64
N PRO A 602 -17.38 -28.26 16.25
CA PRO A 602 -17.62 -26.84 16.53
C PRO A 602 -17.53 -26.53 18.03
N SER A 603 -16.94 -25.38 18.35
CA SER A 603 -16.85 -24.88 19.73
C SER A 603 -18.12 -24.15 20.18
N ALA A 604 -19.06 -23.90 19.27
CA ALA A 604 -20.42 -23.43 19.54
C ALA A 604 -21.36 -23.80 18.38
N LEU A 605 -22.67 -23.85 18.67
CA LEU A 605 -23.73 -23.98 17.67
C LEU A 605 -24.68 -22.77 17.73
N VAL A 606 -25.14 -22.31 16.57
CA VAL A 606 -26.04 -21.17 16.41
C VAL A 606 -27.31 -21.61 15.68
N GLY A 607 -28.43 -21.65 16.40
CA GLY A 607 -29.72 -22.02 15.81
C GLY A 607 -30.34 -20.89 15.00
N LEU A 608 -30.66 -21.14 13.73
CA LEU A 608 -31.33 -20.19 12.83
C LEU A 608 -32.67 -20.75 12.31
N ALA A 609 -33.64 -19.87 12.06
CA ALA A 609 -34.93 -20.26 11.48
C ALA A 609 -34.80 -20.74 10.02
N GLU A 610 -33.88 -20.14 9.28
CA GLU A 610 -33.42 -20.55 7.96
C GLU A 610 -31.95 -20.14 7.77
N LEU A 611 -31.22 -20.81 6.87
CA LEU A 611 -29.90 -20.33 6.44
C LEU A 611 -30.08 -19.24 5.37
N PRO A 612 -29.39 -18.09 5.45
CA PRO A 612 -29.47 -17.03 4.45
C PRO A 612 -28.98 -17.53 3.09
N ARG A 613 -29.53 -17.01 1.99
CA ARG A 613 -29.23 -17.46 0.63
C ARG A 613 -28.89 -16.32 -0.32
N THR A 614 -27.89 -16.58 -1.16
CA THR A 614 -27.54 -15.76 -2.32
C THR A 614 -28.67 -15.77 -3.36
N PRO A 615 -28.72 -14.80 -4.31
CA PRO A 615 -29.69 -14.80 -5.40
C PRO A 615 -29.69 -16.05 -6.30
N VAL A 616 -28.62 -16.86 -6.24
CA VAL A 616 -28.47 -18.14 -6.98
C VAL A 616 -28.78 -19.35 -6.07
N GLY A 617 -29.46 -19.14 -4.94
CA GLY A 617 -29.99 -20.19 -4.06
C GLY A 617 -28.97 -20.89 -3.14
N LYS A 618 -27.67 -20.69 -3.35
CA LYS A 618 -26.60 -21.18 -2.43
C LYS A 618 -26.65 -20.42 -1.10
N VAL A 619 -26.26 -21.08 0.00
CA VAL A 619 -26.13 -20.44 1.33
C VAL A 619 -25.15 -19.27 1.26
N ASP A 620 -25.54 -18.12 1.76
CA ASP A 620 -24.68 -16.94 1.85
C ASP A 620 -23.90 -16.95 3.17
N ARG A 621 -22.66 -17.45 3.09
CA ARG A 621 -21.74 -17.51 4.24
C ARG A 621 -21.37 -16.14 4.81
N LYS A 622 -21.51 -15.04 4.05
CA LYS A 622 -21.22 -13.67 4.52
C LYS A 622 -22.40 -13.02 5.22
N ALA A 623 -23.62 -13.50 4.96
CA ALA A 623 -24.85 -13.04 5.62
C ALA A 623 -25.19 -13.83 6.90
N LEU A 624 -24.38 -14.81 7.31
CA LEU A 624 -24.52 -15.48 8.60
C LEU A 624 -24.16 -14.50 9.75
N PRO A 625 -24.95 -14.46 10.84
CA PRO A 625 -24.71 -13.52 11.92
C PRO A 625 -23.40 -13.83 12.65
N PRO A 626 -22.60 -12.83 13.06
CA PRO A 626 -21.35 -13.07 13.77
C PRO A 626 -21.59 -13.69 15.15
N PHE A 627 -20.88 -14.78 15.46
CA PHE A 627 -20.84 -15.37 16.80
C PHE A 627 -19.55 -14.95 17.52
N HIS A 628 -19.70 -14.43 18.75
CA HIS A 628 -18.57 -14.04 19.60
C HIS A 628 -18.54 -14.89 20.86
N PHE A 629 -17.37 -15.43 21.18
CA PHE A 629 -17.17 -16.28 22.36
C PHE A 629 -17.21 -15.46 23.66
N ASN A 630 -18.43 -15.25 24.17
CA ASN A 630 -18.75 -14.75 25.50
C ASN A 630 -18.06 -13.42 25.93
N ARG A 631 -18.41 -12.33 25.25
CA ARG A 631 -18.68 -11.05 25.94
C ARG A 631 -20.18 -10.90 26.12
N SER A 632 -20.71 -11.41 27.24
CA SER A 632 -22.15 -11.36 27.53
C SER A 632 -22.65 -9.91 27.67
N PRO A 633 -23.59 -9.44 26.84
CA PRO A 633 -24.24 -8.14 27.01
C PRO A 633 -25.54 -8.33 27.80
N THR A 634 -25.54 -7.93 29.07
CA THR A 634 -26.76 -7.78 29.87
C THR A 634 -26.79 -6.43 30.58
N ASP A 635 -28.01 -5.91 30.71
CA ASP A 635 -28.44 -4.81 31.55
C ASP A 635 -27.63 -3.50 31.47
N THR A 636 -27.98 -2.70 30.46
CA THR A 636 -28.08 -1.24 30.64
C THR A 636 -29.48 -0.82 30.19
N ASP A 637 -30.40 -0.72 31.15
CA ASP A 637 -31.78 -0.31 30.88
C ASP A 637 -31.83 1.17 30.44
N LEU A 638 -31.99 1.35 29.13
CA LEU A 638 -32.03 2.66 28.46
C LEU A 638 -33.18 3.56 28.94
N SER A 639 -34.19 3.02 29.64
CA SER A 639 -35.30 3.80 30.21
C SER A 639 -34.87 4.73 31.37
N THR A 640 -33.63 4.60 31.86
CA THR A 640 -33.12 5.31 33.05
C THR A 640 -32.18 6.49 32.76
N LEU A 641 -31.97 6.85 31.48
CA LEU A 641 -30.99 7.86 31.09
C LEU A 641 -31.54 9.30 31.19
N SER A 642 -30.70 10.25 31.60
CA SER A 642 -31.05 11.68 31.52
C SER A 642 -30.94 12.22 30.09
N PRO A 643 -31.62 13.35 29.73
CA PRO A 643 -31.61 13.85 28.35
C PRO A 643 -30.21 14.13 27.80
N VAL A 644 -29.30 14.64 28.64
CA VAL A 644 -27.90 14.92 28.25
C VAL A 644 -27.09 13.63 28.08
N GLU A 645 -27.34 12.60 28.91
CA GLU A 645 -26.72 11.29 28.74
C GLU A 645 -27.22 10.58 27.47
N SER A 646 -28.53 10.62 27.19
CA SER A 646 -29.09 10.06 25.94
C SER A 646 -28.59 10.81 24.70
N GLN A 647 -28.58 12.15 24.72
CA GLN A 647 -28.14 12.95 23.58
C GLN A 647 -26.63 12.84 23.35
N LEU A 648 -25.82 12.73 24.41
CA LEU A 648 -24.39 12.40 24.29
C LEU A 648 -24.18 10.97 23.79
N LEU A 649 -24.89 9.97 24.34
CA LEU A 649 -24.79 8.57 23.93
C LEU A 649 -25.14 8.39 22.46
N GLN A 650 -26.25 9.00 22.00
CA GLN A 650 -26.66 8.98 20.60
C GLN A 650 -25.66 9.73 19.72
N THR A 651 -25.18 10.92 20.12
CA THR A 651 -24.16 11.65 19.34
C THR A 651 -22.85 10.86 19.22
N VAL A 652 -22.44 10.15 20.28
CA VAL A 652 -21.29 9.24 20.26
C VAL A 652 -21.55 8.03 19.34
N ALA A 653 -22.74 7.44 19.40
CA ALA A 653 -23.14 6.34 18.53
C ALA A 653 -23.12 6.74 17.04
N ASP A 654 -23.75 7.87 16.70
CA ASP A 654 -23.83 8.41 15.35
C ASP A 654 -22.43 8.75 14.81
N CYS A 655 -21.57 9.40 15.60
CA CYS A 655 -20.21 9.75 15.19
C CYS A 655 -19.27 8.53 15.05
N LEU A 656 -19.44 7.49 15.88
CA LEU A 656 -18.63 6.26 15.79
C LEU A 656 -19.25 5.18 14.88
N ARG A 657 -20.45 5.42 14.33
CA ARG A 657 -21.26 4.48 13.53
C ARG A 657 -21.51 3.14 14.24
N LEU A 658 -21.68 3.19 15.56
CA LEU A 658 -22.06 2.06 16.40
C LEU A 658 -23.54 2.17 16.77
N ASP A 659 -24.20 1.05 17.06
CA ASP A 659 -25.56 1.08 17.62
C ASP A 659 -25.51 1.62 19.05
N ALA A 660 -26.37 2.60 19.38
CA ALA A 660 -26.41 3.20 20.72
C ALA A 660 -26.71 2.20 21.83
N SER A 661 -27.39 1.08 21.52
CA SER A 661 -27.64 -0.03 22.46
C SER A 661 -26.40 -0.89 22.74
N ALA A 662 -25.39 -0.85 21.86
CA ALA A 662 -24.11 -1.53 22.06
C ALA A 662 -23.08 -0.69 22.86
N ILE A 663 -23.38 0.57 23.14
CA ILE A 663 -22.46 1.50 23.82
C ILE A 663 -22.79 1.61 25.30
N ARG A 664 -21.78 1.35 26.14
CA ARG A 664 -21.88 1.43 27.60
C ARG A 664 -21.46 2.82 28.11
N LEU A 665 -22.35 3.48 28.86
CA LEU A 665 -22.07 4.79 29.48
C LEU A 665 -20.97 4.77 30.55
N ASP A 666 -20.65 3.60 31.10
CA ASP A 666 -19.53 3.36 32.02
C ASP A 666 -18.22 2.97 31.30
N SER A 667 -18.20 2.91 29.97
CA SER A 667 -16.96 2.90 29.18
C SER A 667 -16.42 4.31 28.93
N THR A 668 -15.11 4.42 28.72
CA THR A 668 -14.48 5.65 28.20
C THR A 668 -14.64 5.72 26.68
N PHE A 669 -14.57 6.94 26.12
CA PHE A 669 -14.76 7.16 24.69
C PHE A 669 -13.78 6.35 23.79
N TYR A 670 -12.55 6.14 24.26
CA TYR A 670 -11.54 5.36 23.52
C TYR A 670 -11.78 3.84 23.60
N GLN A 671 -12.40 3.34 24.68
CA GLN A 671 -12.68 1.90 24.84
C GLN A 671 -13.73 1.37 23.85
N ILE A 672 -14.56 2.27 23.30
CA ILE A 672 -15.60 1.99 22.30
C ILE A 672 -15.15 2.36 20.87
N GLY A 673 -13.84 2.46 20.62
CA GLY A 673 -13.28 2.75 19.30
C GLY A 673 -13.14 4.24 18.95
N GLY A 674 -13.48 5.14 19.87
CA GLY A 674 -13.25 6.57 19.70
C GLY A 674 -11.77 6.93 19.62
N ASN A 675 -11.46 7.96 18.85
CA ASN A 675 -10.13 8.55 18.65
C ASN A 675 -10.21 10.09 18.68
N SER A 676 -9.07 10.79 18.70
CA SER A 676 -9.02 12.25 18.84
C SER A 676 -9.81 13.02 17.76
N LEU A 677 -9.88 12.52 16.52
CA LEU A 677 -10.66 13.17 15.45
C LEU A 677 -12.17 13.01 15.71
N SER A 678 -12.61 11.81 16.04
CA SER A 678 -14.01 11.55 16.43
C SER A 678 -14.39 12.24 17.75
N ALA A 679 -13.44 12.53 18.65
CA ALA A 679 -13.70 13.31 19.87
C ALA A 679 -14.02 14.77 19.54
N ILE A 680 -13.31 15.37 18.56
CA ILE A 680 -13.63 16.70 18.02
C ILE A 680 -15.02 16.67 17.37
N GLN A 681 -15.33 15.64 16.58
CA GLN A 681 -16.65 15.49 15.95
C GLN A 681 -17.78 15.34 16.98
N VAL A 682 -17.63 14.49 18.00
CA VAL A 682 -18.61 14.33 19.08
C VAL A 682 -18.80 15.64 19.85
N VAL A 683 -17.72 16.38 20.16
CA VAL A 683 -17.84 17.71 20.78
C VAL A 683 -18.58 18.66 19.86
N ALA A 684 -18.14 18.87 18.62
CA ALA A 684 -18.76 19.81 17.68
C ALA A 684 -20.24 19.46 17.38
N GLN A 685 -20.57 18.18 17.24
CA GLN A 685 -21.92 17.71 17.02
C GLN A 685 -22.78 17.86 18.29
N CYS A 686 -22.23 17.63 19.48
CA CYS A 686 -22.87 18.00 20.74
C CYS A 686 -23.10 19.52 20.82
N GLN A 687 -22.14 20.36 20.41
CA GLN A 687 -22.28 21.82 20.42
C GLN A 687 -23.39 22.30 19.48
N ARG A 688 -23.46 21.78 18.24
CA ARG A 688 -24.60 22.01 17.32
C ARG A 688 -25.94 21.55 17.93
N ASN A 689 -25.91 20.51 18.76
CA ASN A 689 -27.04 19.99 19.54
C ASN A 689 -27.31 20.73 20.87
N GLY A 690 -26.59 21.82 21.18
CA GLY A 690 -26.76 22.63 22.40
C GLY A 690 -25.96 22.18 23.63
N LEU A 691 -25.05 21.21 23.49
CA LEU A 691 -24.23 20.60 24.54
C LEU A 691 -22.73 20.86 24.31
N HIS A 692 -22.13 21.78 25.07
CA HIS A 692 -20.78 22.28 24.90
C HIS A 692 -19.92 21.99 26.14
N PHE A 693 -19.37 20.77 26.21
CA PHE A 693 -18.28 20.44 27.14
C PHE A 693 -16.92 20.60 26.44
N ALA A 694 -15.85 20.73 27.23
CA ALA A 694 -14.49 20.80 26.71
C ALA A 694 -13.97 19.41 26.33
N ILE A 695 -13.30 19.29 25.18
CA ILE A 695 -12.75 18.01 24.68
C ILE A 695 -11.78 17.34 25.68
N ALA A 696 -11.11 18.13 26.52
CA ALA A 696 -10.28 17.66 27.62
C ALA A 696 -11.01 16.69 28.58
N GLU A 697 -12.34 16.78 28.70
CA GLU A 697 -13.11 15.84 29.54
C GLU A 697 -13.31 14.47 28.89
N LEU A 698 -13.25 14.33 27.55
CA LEU A 698 -13.12 13.01 26.90
C LEU A 698 -11.68 12.51 27.03
N ASN A 699 -10.70 13.38 26.72
CA ASN A 699 -9.28 13.03 26.63
C ASN A 699 -8.68 12.54 27.97
N ARG A 700 -9.29 12.88 29.11
CA ARG A 700 -8.90 12.40 30.46
C ARG A 700 -9.24 10.94 30.77
N ASN A 701 -9.77 10.16 29.82
CA ASN A 701 -10.33 8.82 30.06
C ASN A 701 -11.46 8.82 31.11
N ASN A 702 -12.26 9.90 31.15
CA ASN A 702 -13.54 9.85 31.85
C ASN A 702 -14.52 8.91 31.10
N THR A 703 -15.44 8.31 31.84
CA THR A 703 -16.59 7.60 31.27
C THR A 703 -17.59 8.60 30.66
N LEU A 704 -18.37 8.18 29.66
CA LEU A 704 -19.37 9.06 29.02
C LEU A 704 -20.36 9.65 30.05
N ARG A 705 -20.72 8.86 31.08
CA ARG A 705 -21.56 9.30 32.21
C ARG A 705 -20.98 10.47 33.01
N GLN A 706 -19.65 10.63 33.03
CA GLN A 706 -18.99 11.77 33.68
C GLN A 706 -18.97 13.02 32.79
N VAL A 707 -18.95 12.88 31.46
CA VAL A 707 -18.77 14.00 30.50
C VAL A 707 -20.04 14.85 30.27
N ALA A 708 -21.24 14.30 30.44
CA ALA A 708 -22.53 14.86 29.97
C ALA A 708 -23.05 16.23 30.58
N ARG A 709 -22.43 17.44 30.36
CA ARG A 709 -22.62 18.66 31.25
C ARG A 709 -22.64 20.24 30.85
N VAL A 710 -22.48 20.87 29.65
CA VAL A 710 -22.39 22.42 29.47
C VAL A 710 -22.86 23.10 28.09
N CYS A 711 -22.70 24.44 27.74
CA CYS A 711 -23.28 25.22 26.53
C CYS A 711 -22.58 26.56 25.94
N ALA A 712 -22.66 27.02 24.61
CA ALA A 712 -22.63 28.45 23.95
C ALA A 712 -22.09 28.73 22.44
N ALA A 713 -22.53 29.79 21.62
CA ALA A 713 -22.05 30.24 20.21
C ALA A 713 -22.57 31.66 19.59
N VAL A 714 -22.13 32.23 18.38
CA VAL A 714 -22.73 33.33 17.41
C VAL A 714 -21.90 33.82 16.07
N ASP A 715 -22.08 35.02 15.37
CA ASP A 715 -21.97 35.44 13.85
C ASP A 715 -21.68 37.02 13.42
N GLU A 716 -21.53 37.81 12.22
CA GLU A 716 -21.52 37.96 10.62
C GLU A 716 -21.29 39.58 10.11
N THR A 717 -20.96 40.43 8.97
CA THR A 717 -20.68 40.75 7.40
C THR A 717 -19.91 42.19 6.94
N SER A 718 -19.41 42.87 5.77
CA SER A 718 -19.20 43.03 4.17
C SER A 718 -18.23 44.23 3.49
N THR A 719 -17.97 44.54 2.09
CA THR A 719 -16.96 45.57 1.34
C THR A 719 -17.08 46.21 -0.22
N VAL A 720 -16.17 47.07 -0.93
CA VAL A 720 -16.21 47.86 -2.36
C VAL A 720 -14.91 48.35 -3.34
N SER A 721 -14.96 49.17 -4.52
CA SER A 721 -14.07 49.38 -5.87
C SER A 721 -13.77 50.83 -6.68
N THR A 722 -12.87 51.35 -7.69
CA THR A 722 -11.60 51.23 -8.70
C THR A 722 -10.92 52.60 -9.44
N ARG A 723 -9.84 52.76 -10.45
CA ARG A 723 -8.53 53.73 -10.89
C ARG A 723 -8.24 55.03 -11.82
N PRO A 724 -7.18 55.95 -11.54
CA PRO A 724 -6.38 57.00 -12.34
C PRO A 724 -4.80 56.95 -12.51
N ASP A 725 -4.09 57.65 -13.46
CA ASP A 725 -2.56 57.67 -13.62
C ASP A 725 -1.88 59.09 -13.76
N GLN A 726 -0.57 59.29 -13.42
CA GLN A 726 0.35 60.37 -13.95
C GLN A 726 1.88 60.31 -13.59
N GLU A 727 2.76 60.98 -14.38
CA GLU A 727 4.25 61.15 -14.16
C GLU A 727 4.66 61.83 -12.82
N VAL A 728 5.87 61.53 -12.29
CA VAL A 728 6.46 62.20 -11.10
C VAL A 728 8.01 62.32 -11.16
N ILE A 729 8.54 63.46 -10.70
CA ILE A 729 9.98 63.69 -10.45
C ILE A 729 10.29 63.45 -8.97
N GLY A 730 11.33 62.65 -8.68
CA GLY A 730 11.81 62.37 -7.32
C GLY A 730 12.59 61.05 -7.25
N CYS A 731 13.13 60.70 -6.07
CA CYS A 731 13.77 59.40 -5.86
C CYS A 731 12.82 58.25 -6.23
N PRO A 732 13.29 57.15 -6.84
CA PRO A 732 12.44 56.03 -7.22
C PRO A 732 11.76 55.41 -6.00
N ARG A 733 10.45 55.65 -5.86
CA ARG A 733 9.63 55.09 -4.79
C ARG A 733 9.26 53.64 -5.13
N LEU A 734 9.24 52.77 -4.14
CA LEU A 734 8.93 51.34 -4.28
C LEU A 734 7.43 51.08 -4.50
N THR A 735 7.08 49.96 -5.14
CA THR A 735 5.70 49.45 -5.16
C THR A 735 5.31 48.85 -3.80
N PRO A 736 4.01 48.71 -3.46
CA PRO A 736 3.59 48.02 -2.23
C PRO A 736 4.17 46.61 -2.08
N GLY A 737 4.29 45.84 -3.18
CA GLY A 737 4.92 44.52 -3.18
C GLY A 737 6.41 44.55 -2.83
N GLN A 738 7.15 45.53 -3.36
CA GLN A 738 8.56 45.74 -3.03
C GLN A 738 8.76 46.21 -1.58
N ILE A 739 7.90 47.11 -1.06
CA ILE A 739 7.94 47.51 0.36
C ILE A 739 7.63 46.32 1.26
N ALA A 740 6.61 45.52 0.91
CA ALA A 740 6.27 44.30 1.64
C ALA A 740 7.45 43.32 1.68
N PHE A 741 8.16 43.11 0.56
CA PHE A 741 9.38 42.29 0.52
C PHE A 741 10.43 42.76 1.54
N PHE A 742 10.75 44.06 1.59
CA PHE A 742 11.74 44.59 2.54
C PHE A 742 11.26 44.61 4.00
N SER A 743 9.97 44.41 4.25
CA SER A 743 9.45 44.16 5.61
C SER A 743 9.57 42.69 6.07
N MET A 744 9.98 41.77 5.20
CA MET A 744 10.16 40.35 5.56
C MET A 744 11.55 40.07 6.15
N SER A 745 11.60 39.38 7.29
CA SER A 745 12.85 38.97 7.96
C SER A 745 13.51 37.75 7.28
N LEU A 746 13.97 37.90 6.04
CA LEU A 746 14.59 36.85 5.24
C LEU A 746 16.06 36.59 5.65
N THR A 747 16.49 35.32 5.74
CA THR A 747 17.90 34.96 6.03
C THR A 747 18.89 35.52 5.01
N ASN A 748 18.45 35.53 3.75
CA ASN A 748 19.23 35.95 2.61
C ASN A 748 18.25 36.51 1.56
N PRO A 749 18.01 37.82 1.54
CA PRO A 749 17.11 38.47 0.58
C PRO A 749 17.42 38.14 -0.88
N ASN A 750 18.68 37.87 -1.23
CA ASN A 750 19.10 37.57 -2.60
C ASN A 750 18.50 36.25 -3.15
N GLN A 751 18.14 35.30 -2.29
CA GLN A 751 17.67 33.97 -2.71
C GLN A 751 16.15 33.90 -2.98
N VAL A 752 15.56 34.96 -3.53
CA VAL A 752 14.15 34.99 -3.97
C VAL A 752 14.12 35.16 -5.49
N ALA A 753 14.56 34.10 -6.16
CA ALA A 753 14.74 34.04 -7.60
C ALA A 753 13.51 33.46 -8.33
N LEU A 754 13.33 33.89 -9.58
CA LEU A 754 12.44 33.30 -10.57
C LEU A 754 13.31 32.69 -11.69
N PRO A 755 13.53 31.36 -11.68
CA PRO A 755 14.26 30.66 -12.74
C PRO A 755 13.31 30.14 -13.83
N VAL A 756 13.71 30.28 -15.09
CA VAL A 756 13.01 29.67 -16.24
C VAL A 756 14.03 29.15 -17.25
N LEU A 757 13.82 27.91 -17.73
CA LEU A 757 14.60 27.28 -18.79
C LEU A 757 13.74 27.16 -20.07
N PHE A 758 14.30 27.53 -21.22
CA PHE A 758 13.67 27.45 -22.53
C PHE A 758 14.55 26.63 -23.48
N LYS A 759 13.94 25.86 -24.38
CA LYS A 759 14.62 25.32 -25.57
C LYS A 759 14.52 26.30 -26.73
N SER A 760 15.56 26.40 -27.56
CA SER A 760 15.59 27.18 -28.79
C SER A 760 15.61 26.28 -30.02
N ASP A 761 14.61 26.41 -30.90
CA ASP A 761 14.53 25.73 -32.20
C ASP A 761 15.70 26.06 -33.15
N ARG A 762 16.43 27.15 -32.87
CA ARG A 762 17.53 27.64 -33.69
C ARG A 762 18.72 27.98 -32.81
N THR A 763 19.90 27.57 -33.24
CA THR A 763 21.17 27.97 -32.63
C THR A 763 21.52 29.40 -33.07
N PHE A 764 21.66 30.33 -32.12
CA PHE A 764 22.13 31.68 -32.37
C PHE A 764 23.59 31.84 -31.89
N PRO A 765 24.48 32.51 -32.63
CA PRO A 765 25.83 32.78 -32.17
C PRO A 765 25.84 33.58 -30.85
N GLU A 766 26.86 33.37 -30.01
CA GLU A 766 27.01 34.06 -28.72
C GLU A 766 26.85 35.59 -28.82
N ALA A 767 27.38 36.21 -29.88
CA ALA A 767 27.27 37.64 -30.12
C ALA A 767 25.82 38.13 -30.30
N GLN A 768 24.92 37.28 -30.82
CA GLN A 768 23.51 37.59 -31.05
C GLN A 768 22.71 37.47 -29.74
N TRP A 769 22.95 36.41 -28.95
CA TRP A 769 22.46 36.29 -27.58
C TRP A 769 22.91 37.47 -26.70
N ARG A 770 24.22 37.76 -26.68
CA ARG A 770 24.82 38.83 -25.89
C ARG A 770 24.29 40.22 -26.30
N LYS A 771 23.96 40.42 -27.58
CA LYS A 771 23.29 41.63 -28.10
C LYS A 771 21.83 41.71 -27.63
N ALA A 772 21.06 40.64 -27.79
CA ALA A 772 19.65 40.58 -27.43
C ALA A 772 19.44 40.78 -25.92
N VAL A 773 20.18 40.05 -25.08
CA VAL A 773 20.13 40.17 -23.62
C VAL A 773 20.53 41.58 -23.16
N ARG A 774 21.60 42.17 -23.72
CA ARG A 774 21.97 43.55 -23.38
C ARG A 774 20.85 44.53 -23.75
N ARG A 775 20.23 44.38 -24.92
CA ARG A 775 19.13 45.26 -25.36
C ARG A 775 17.86 45.06 -24.54
N MET A 776 17.60 43.84 -24.06
CA MET A 776 16.51 43.53 -23.15
C MET A 776 16.65 44.27 -21.81
N VAL A 777 17.86 44.23 -21.24
CA VAL A 777 18.22 44.95 -20.01
C VAL A 777 18.28 46.48 -20.19
N GLU A 778 18.59 46.97 -21.39
CA GLU A 778 18.43 48.40 -21.74
C GLU A 778 16.95 48.83 -21.73
N LEU A 779 16.09 48.06 -22.41
CA LEU A 779 14.65 48.34 -22.62
C LEU A 779 13.81 48.25 -21.35
N HIS A 780 14.16 47.34 -20.43
CA HIS A 780 13.39 47.04 -19.23
C HIS A 780 14.22 47.31 -17.96
N PRO A 781 14.21 48.55 -17.43
CA PRO A 781 15.16 48.99 -16.41
C PRO A 781 15.12 48.20 -15.10
N MET A 782 14.00 47.54 -14.77
CA MET A 782 13.92 46.71 -13.56
C MET A 782 14.91 45.54 -13.57
N LEU A 783 15.26 44.96 -14.74
CA LEU A 783 16.26 43.88 -14.86
C LEU A 783 17.68 44.27 -14.40
N ARG A 784 17.93 45.57 -14.18
CA ARG A 784 19.22 46.17 -13.78
C ARG A 784 19.12 47.05 -12.53
N GLY A 785 18.01 46.96 -11.80
CA GLY A 785 17.88 47.60 -10.49
C GLY A 785 18.98 47.15 -9.52
N LEU A 786 19.38 48.04 -8.62
CA LEU A 786 20.00 47.69 -7.35
C LEU A 786 19.20 48.40 -6.24
N PHE A 787 18.88 47.68 -5.18
CA PHE A 787 18.10 48.15 -4.05
C PHE A 787 19.02 48.47 -2.89
N ARG A 788 18.83 49.63 -2.25
CA ARG A 788 19.69 50.09 -1.15
C ARG A 788 18.90 50.90 -0.13
N LEU A 789 19.33 50.83 1.12
CA LEU A 789 18.85 51.75 2.15
C LEU A 789 19.41 53.15 1.87
N ASP A 790 18.53 54.16 1.91
CA ASP A 790 18.95 55.56 1.93
C ASP A 790 19.18 55.99 3.39
N ASP A 791 20.45 56.18 3.76
CA ASP A 791 20.89 56.59 5.09
C ASP A 791 20.25 57.90 5.59
N GLN A 792 19.73 58.76 4.70
CA GLN A 792 19.13 60.05 5.06
C GLN A 792 17.63 59.95 5.40
N THR A 793 16.90 59.08 4.69
CA THR A 793 15.46 58.87 4.95
C THR A 793 15.17 57.64 5.80
N GLY A 794 16.12 56.72 5.92
CA GLY A 794 15.92 55.40 6.54
C GLY A 794 15.00 54.48 5.70
N THR A 795 14.80 54.78 4.41
CA THR A 795 13.89 54.01 3.54
C THR A 795 14.65 53.23 2.47
N MET A 796 14.11 52.08 2.07
CA MET A 796 14.65 51.35 0.91
C MET A 796 14.28 52.09 -0.37
N THR A 797 15.28 52.32 -1.20
CA THR A 797 15.16 52.90 -2.55
C THR A 797 15.78 51.96 -3.57
N TYR A 798 15.64 52.27 -4.86
CA TYR A 798 16.32 51.54 -5.91
C TYR A 798 16.88 52.46 -6.99
N ASP A 799 18.00 52.05 -7.57
CA ASP A 799 18.63 52.70 -8.71
C ASP A 799 18.71 51.71 -9.88
N VAL A 800 18.11 52.05 -11.02
CA VAL A 800 18.24 51.28 -12.28
C VAL A 800 19.47 51.70 -13.10
N GLY A 801 20.12 52.81 -12.73
CA GLY A 801 21.30 53.39 -13.34
C GLY A 801 21.06 54.04 -14.71
N GLU A 802 21.97 54.93 -15.11
CA GLU A 802 22.12 55.39 -16.50
C GLU A 802 23.56 55.16 -16.98
N HIS A 803 23.90 53.87 -17.15
CA HIS A 803 25.23 53.36 -17.54
C HIS A 803 26.39 53.64 -16.55
N PRO A 804 27.48 52.84 -16.59
CA PRO A 804 27.61 51.56 -17.29
C PRO A 804 26.83 50.45 -16.55
N LEU A 805 26.38 49.43 -17.28
CA LEU A 805 25.61 48.28 -16.74
C LEU A 805 26.47 47.26 -15.97
N HIS A 806 27.64 47.66 -15.46
CA HIS A 806 28.60 46.75 -14.85
C HIS A 806 28.04 46.16 -13.55
N ASN A 807 28.27 44.86 -13.34
CA ASN A 807 27.63 43.99 -12.33
C ASN A 807 26.08 43.98 -12.26
N ARG A 808 25.34 44.81 -13.00
CA ARG A 808 23.85 44.85 -12.91
C ARG A 808 23.17 43.56 -13.37
N TYR A 809 23.76 42.88 -14.34
CA TYR A 809 23.31 41.60 -14.88
C TYR A 809 24.51 40.74 -15.29
N ARG A 810 24.31 39.42 -15.45
CA ARG A 810 25.33 38.49 -15.97
C ARG A 810 24.83 37.79 -17.23
N PHE A 811 25.68 37.67 -18.25
CA PHE A 811 25.41 36.83 -19.43
C PHE A 811 26.60 35.92 -19.76
N GLU A 812 26.32 34.62 -19.85
CA GLU A 812 27.29 33.56 -20.15
C GLU A 812 26.73 32.58 -21.21
N LEU A 813 27.65 31.91 -21.91
CA LEU A 813 27.33 30.79 -22.78
C LEU A 813 28.25 29.62 -22.43
N HIS A 814 27.64 28.48 -22.15
CA HIS A 814 28.27 27.22 -21.73
C HIS A 814 28.21 26.24 -22.90
N HIS A 815 29.36 25.77 -23.38
CA HIS A 815 29.41 24.64 -24.30
C HIS A 815 29.37 23.34 -23.49
N VAL A 816 28.37 22.50 -23.74
CA VAL A 816 28.11 21.26 -22.98
C VAL A 816 27.80 20.10 -23.93
N ASN A 817 28.09 18.87 -23.52
CA ASN A 817 27.97 17.70 -24.41
C ASN A 817 26.54 17.14 -24.49
N ASP A 818 25.73 17.36 -23.44
CA ASP A 818 24.45 16.72 -23.21
C ASP A 818 23.55 17.55 -22.28
N PHE A 819 22.26 17.21 -22.25
CA PHE A 819 21.26 17.88 -21.42
C PHE A 819 21.38 17.53 -19.91
N THR A 820 21.94 16.36 -19.58
CA THR A 820 22.21 15.97 -18.18
C THR A 820 23.19 16.96 -17.52
N THR A 821 24.18 17.41 -18.28
CA THR A 821 25.13 18.46 -17.87
C THR A 821 24.42 19.78 -17.60
N VAL A 822 23.46 20.19 -18.44
CA VAL A 822 22.62 21.39 -18.22
C VAL A 822 21.90 21.31 -16.88
N MET A 823 21.18 20.22 -16.63
CA MET A 823 20.43 20.01 -15.39
C MET A 823 21.34 19.98 -14.15
N SER A 824 22.56 19.44 -14.28
CA SER A 824 23.54 19.41 -13.19
C SER A 824 24.06 20.80 -12.79
N MET A 825 24.01 21.79 -13.69
CA MET A 825 24.51 23.14 -13.45
C MET A 825 23.46 24.07 -12.84
N LEU A 826 22.16 23.87 -13.10
CA LEU A 826 21.11 24.79 -12.64
C LEU A 826 21.16 25.13 -11.13
N PRO A 827 21.43 24.20 -10.19
CA PRO A 827 21.41 24.50 -8.76
C PRO A 827 22.44 25.54 -8.30
N SER A 828 23.59 25.69 -8.98
CA SER A 828 24.57 26.72 -8.65
C SER A 828 24.20 28.09 -9.22
N LEU A 829 23.58 28.13 -10.41
CA LEU A 829 23.16 29.36 -11.09
C LEU A 829 22.06 30.12 -10.33
N LEU A 830 21.28 29.42 -9.50
CA LEU A 830 20.29 30.01 -8.59
C LEU A 830 20.90 30.86 -7.46
N LEU A 831 22.21 30.72 -7.21
CA LEU A 831 22.92 31.40 -6.11
C LEU A 831 23.70 32.64 -6.57
N GLU A 832 23.59 33.04 -7.85
CA GLU A 832 24.40 34.11 -8.42
C GLU A 832 23.86 35.52 -8.24
N LEU A 833 22.63 35.67 -7.74
CA LEU A 833 21.95 36.95 -7.61
C LEU A 833 22.43 37.74 -6.38
N ASP A 834 22.45 39.07 -6.50
CA ASP A 834 22.66 40.00 -5.40
C ASP A 834 21.90 41.32 -5.61
N ILE A 835 21.13 41.76 -4.61
CA ILE A 835 20.22 42.91 -4.78
C ILE A 835 20.87 44.28 -4.56
N GLU A 836 22.00 44.36 -3.85
CA GLU A 836 22.65 45.65 -3.48
C GLU A 836 23.82 46.02 -4.40
N SER A 837 24.54 45.00 -4.89
CA SER A 837 25.77 45.08 -5.69
C SER A 837 25.65 44.44 -7.07
N GLY A 838 24.72 43.49 -7.25
CA GLY A 838 24.39 42.87 -8.53
C GLY A 838 25.17 41.57 -8.82
N PRO A 839 24.64 40.68 -9.68
CA PRO A 839 23.54 40.90 -10.63
C PRO A 839 22.14 40.69 -10.06
N LEU A 840 21.16 41.45 -10.59
CA LEU A 840 19.73 41.22 -10.29
C LEU A 840 19.05 40.28 -11.31
N SER A 841 19.70 40.04 -12.45
CA SER A 841 19.30 39.06 -13.47
C SER A 841 20.54 38.33 -14.03
N THR A 842 20.49 37.00 -14.13
CA THR A 842 21.50 36.20 -14.85
C THR A 842 20.88 35.44 -16.02
N PHE A 843 21.68 35.30 -17.08
CA PHE A 843 21.27 34.79 -18.38
C PHE A 843 22.33 33.80 -18.86
N HIS A 844 21.99 32.52 -18.99
CA HIS A 844 22.93 31.48 -19.39
C HIS A 844 22.39 30.73 -20.60
N VAL A 845 23.20 30.61 -21.65
CA VAL A 845 22.89 29.78 -22.82
C VAL A 845 23.71 28.50 -22.73
N PHE A 846 23.08 27.34 -22.84
CA PHE A 846 23.76 26.05 -22.96
C PHE A 846 23.71 25.61 -24.42
N ASP A 847 24.87 25.41 -25.02
CA ASP A 847 25.03 25.09 -26.44
C ASP A 847 25.59 23.68 -26.60
N LEU A 848 24.77 22.79 -27.17
CA LEU A 848 25.07 21.38 -27.45
C LEU A 848 25.56 21.19 -28.90
N GLY A 849 25.87 22.27 -29.62
CA GLY A 849 26.32 22.28 -31.02
C GLY A 849 25.22 22.02 -32.07
N HIS A 850 24.15 21.33 -31.68
CA HIS A 850 22.97 21.05 -32.51
C HIS A 850 21.67 21.64 -31.93
N GLU A 851 21.66 21.94 -30.62
CA GLU A 851 20.55 22.58 -29.91
C GLU A 851 21.09 23.62 -28.93
N GLN A 852 20.28 24.62 -28.60
CA GLN A 852 20.58 25.59 -27.55
C GLN A 852 19.43 25.67 -26.54
N TYR A 853 19.77 25.76 -25.26
CA TYR A 853 18.86 25.98 -24.15
C TYR A 853 19.20 27.30 -23.48
N PHE A 854 18.20 28.09 -23.09
CA PHE A 854 18.38 29.40 -22.49
C PHE A 854 17.73 29.45 -21.11
N PHE A 855 18.54 29.74 -20.10
CA PHE A 855 18.15 29.85 -18.70
C PHE A 855 18.20 31.32 -18.27
N HIS A 856 17.09 31.82 -17.73
CA HIS A 856 16.98 33.16 -17.15
C HIS A 856 16.61 33.04 -15.68
N CYS A 857 17.44 33.59 -14.81
CA CYS A 857 17.25 33.67 -13.37
C CYS A 857 17.16 35.14 -12.96
N VAL A 858 16.01 35.61 -12.48
CA VAL A 858 15.80 37.02 -12.10
C VAL A 858 15.30 37.13 -10.67
N HIS A 859 15.73 38.15 -9.94
CA HIS A 859 15.20 38.40 -8.60
C HIS A 859 13.75 38.89 -8.65
N HIS A 860 12.90 38.38 -7.75
CA HIS A 860 11.46 38.66 -7.77
C HIS A 860 11.12 40.16 -7.58
N LEU A 861 12.04 40.98 -7.06
CA LEU A 861 11.89 42.45 -7.01
C LEU A 861 11.85 43.14 -8.40
N ALA A 862 12.34 42.47 -9.45
CA ALA A 862 12.43 42.99 -10.81
C ALA A 862 11.36 42.46 -11.78
N SER A 863 10.69 41.35 -11.45
CA SER A 863 9.75 40.68 -12.35
C SER A 863 8.66 39.94 -11.58
N ASP A 864 7.48 39.84 -12.19
CA ASP A 864 6.40 38.91 -11.82
C ASP A 864 6.04 38.00 -13.00
N TYR A 865 5.12 37.05 -12.81
CA TYR A 865 4.75 36.09 -13.84
C TYR A 865 4.07 36.72 -15.08
N LEU A 866 3.39 37.86 -14.93
CA LEU A 866 2.81 38.58 -16.07
C LEU A 866 3.91 39.27 -16.88
N SER A 867 4.94 39.80 -16.22
CA SER A 867 6.12 40.36 -16.86
C SER A 867 6.87 39.34 -17.74
N TYR A 868 6.85 38.04 -17.41
CA TYR A 868 7.46 37.02 -18.26
C TYR A 868 6.86 36.90 -19.68
N LYS A 869 5.59 37.29 -19.88
CA LYS A 869 4.98 37.36 -21.22
C LYS A 869 5.69 38.41 -22.09
N VAL A 870 5.88 39.61 -21.54
CA VAL A 870 6.62 40.71 -22.19
C VAL A 870 8.08 40.29 -22.42
N PHE A 871 8.67 39.61 -21.43
CA PHE A 871 10.05 39.14 -21.52
C PHE A 871 10.29 38.19 -22.70
N ALA A 872 9.44 37.17 -22.85
CA ALA A 872 9.57 36.21 -23.94
C ALA A 872 9.33 36.85 -25.31
N GLU A 873 8.27 37.65 -25.46
CA GLU A 873 7.94 38.37 -26.69
C GLU A 873 9.11 39.26 -27.17
N ASP A 874 9.66 40.06 -26.25
CA ASP A 874 10.71 41.02 -26.58
C ASP A 874 12.05 40.32 -26.81
N LEU A 875 12.42 39.33 -26.00
CA LEU A 875 13.65 38.55 -26.23
C LEU A 875 13.63 37.85 -27.59
N THR A 876 12.51 37.24 -27.99
CA THR A 876 12.36 36.63 -29.32
C THR A 876 12.55 37.66 -30.43
N ARG A 877 11.92 38.84 -30.35
CA ARG A 877 12.12 39.92 -31.33
C ARG A 877 13.58 40.39 -31.40
N LEU A 878 14.22 40.56 -30.24
CA LEU A 878 15.61 41.02 -30.15
C LEU A 878 16.63 40.00 -30.67
N LEU A 879 16.40 38.70 -30.46
CA LEU A 879 17.19 37.64 -31.08
C LEU A 879 17.07 37.66 -32.62
N LEU A 880 15.90 38.06 -33.14
CA LEU A 880 15.63 38.17 -34.57
C LEU A 880 15.99 39.55 -35.17
N ASP A 881 16.66 40.42 -34.41
CA ASP A 881 17.00 41.80 -34.79
C ASP A 881 15.78 42.66 -35.24
N GLN A 882 14.59 42.31 -34.76
CA GLN A 882 13.34 43.03 -34.97
C GLN A 882 13.20 44.20 -33.98
N GLN A 883 12.34 45.17 -34.32
CA GLN A 883 11.99 46.24 -33.37
C GLN A 883 11.03 45.73 -32.29
N VAL A 884 11.16 46.31 -31.10
CA VAL A 884 10.35 46.02 -29.91
C VAL A 884 9.57 47.29 -29.53
N GLU A 885 8.29 47.13 -29.20
CA GLU A 885 7.46 48.19 -28.64
C GLU A 885 7.91 48.52 -27.21
N PRO A 886 8.15 49.80 -26.87
CA PRO A 886 8.61 50.20 -25.55
C PRO A 886 7.57 49.88 -24.45
N PRO A 887 7.98 49.83 -23.17
CA PRO A 887 7.04 49.78 -22.05
C PRO A 887 6.06 50.95 -22.09
N THR A 888 4.78 50.68 -21.83
CA THR A 888 3.68 51.67 -21.88
C THR A 888 3.84 52.76 -20.82
N VAL A 889 4.10 52.37 -19.57
CA VAL A 889 4.48 53.26 -18.47
C VAL A 889 5.56 52.59 -17.62
N SER A 890 6.44 53.36 -16.97
CA SER A 890 7.53 52.80 -16.16
C SER A 890 7.05 52.37 -14.77
N CYS A 891 7.66 51.32 -14.22
CA CYS A 891 7.42 50.86 -12.84
C CYS A 891 7.62 51.98 -11.80
N GLN A 892 8.55 52.91 -12.07
CA GLN A 892 8.80 54.09 -11.25
C GLN A 892 7.62 55.08 -11.29
N ALA A 893 7.17 55.49 -12.50
CA ALA A 893 6.06 56.43 -12.66
C ALA A 893 4.79 55.89 -11.99
N TRP A 894 4.50 54.61 -12.20
CA TRP A 894 3.45 53.88 -11.50
C TRP A 894 3.56 53.96 -9.98
N ALA A 895 4.69 53.55 -9.40
CA ALA A 895 4.88 53.53 -7.95
C ALA A 895 4.79 54.93 -7.32
N GLN A 896 5.30 55.96 -8.01
CA GLN A 896 5.18 57.35 -7.57
C GLN A 896 3.73 57.87 -7.67
N TYR A 897 2.98 57.46 -8.69
CA TYR A 897 1.55 57.74 -8.79
C TYR A 897 0.77 57.09 -7.63
N LEU A 898 1.06 55.83 -7.27
CA LEU A 898 0.41 55.17 -6.13
C LEU A 898 0.55 55.94 -4.82
N HIS A 899 1.73 56.53 -4.59
CA HIS A 899 1.97 57.40 -3.44
C HIS A 899 1.13 58.68 -3.49
N ARG A 900 0.83 59.21 -4.67
CA ARG A 900 -0.02 60.40 -4.83
C ARG A 900 -1.45 60.10 -4.40
N ILE A 901 -2.06 59.03 -4.94
CA ILE A 901 -3.41 58.60 -4.52
C ILE A 901 -3.44 58.22 -3.05
N ALA A 902 -2.37 57.65 -2.49
CA ALA A 902 -2.31 57.44 -1.05
C ALA A 902 -2.52 58.75 -0.28
N GLN A 903 -1.92 59.87 -0.67
CA GLN A 903 -2.14 61.18 -0.02
C GLN A 903 -3.50 61.81 -0.36
N ASP A 904 -4.01 61.62 -1.57
CA ASP A 904 -5.26 62.23 -2.05
C ASP A 904 -6.53 61.48 -1.62
N LEU A 905 -6.40 60.23 -1.13
CA LEU A 905 -7.53 59.44 -0.61
C LEU A 905 -8.21 60.14 0.58
N ASP A 906 -9.55 60.19 0.54
CA ASP A 906 -10.39 60.58 1.66
C ASP A 906 -10.44 59.44 2.69
N LEU A 907 -9.99 59.72 3.92
CA LEU A 907 -9.92 58.76 5.00
C LEU A 907 -11.27 58.57 5.72
N ASP A 908 -12.18 59.54 5.64
CA ASP A 908 -13.52 59.47 6.24
C ASP A 908 -14.49 58.69 5.33
N ALA A 909 -14.20 58.61 4.03
CA ALA A 909 -14.93 57.80 3.05
C ALA A 909 -14.42 56.36 2.91
N LEU A 910 -13.39 55.97 3.68
CA LEU A 910 -12.73 54.66 3.59
C LEU A 910 -13.37 53.63 4.55
N THR A 911 -13.97 52.58 4.00
CA THR A 911 -14.48 51.45 4.77
C THR A 911 -13.30 50.69 5.40
N VAL A 912 -13.09 50.86 6.71
CA VAL A 912 -12.13 50.05 7.48
C VAL A 912 -12.85 48.79 8.01
N PRO A 913 -12.41 47.58 7.63
CA PRO A 913 -12.97 46.33 8.14
C PRO A 913 -12.92 46.20 9.68
N PRO A 914 -13.75 45.33 10.28
CA PRO A 914 -13.64 45.01 11.70
C PRO A 914 -12.24 44.44 12.03
N PRO A 915 -11.72 44.70 13.25
CA PRO A 915 -10.40 44.23 13.66
C PRO A 915 -10.33 42.70 13.65
N LEU A 916 -9.33 42.14 12.97
CA LEU A 916 -9.16 40.70 12.84
C LEU A 916 -8.95 40.02 14.20
N PRO A 917 -9.46 38.78 14.38
CA PRO A 917 -9.25 38.01 15.60
C PRO A 917 -7.78 37.61 15.78
N ASP A 918 -7.26 37.75 17.00
CA ASP A 918 -5.90 37.31 17.35
C ASP A 918 -5.84 35.77 17.42
N LEU A 919 -5.58 35.17 16.26
CA LEU A 919 -5.39 33.73 16.11
C LEU A 919 -4.17 33.24 16.90
N ALA A 920 -3.14 34.07 17.09
CA ALA A 920 -1.94 33.69 17.83
C ALA A 920 -2.25 33.52 19.33
N VAL A 921 -3.19 34.29 19.90
CA VAL A 921 -3.68 34.09 21.27
C VAL A 921 -4.40 32.73 21.43
N ARG A 922 -5.12 32.23 20.41
CA ARG A 922 -5.64 30.85 20.43
C ARG A 922 -4.51 29.80 20.27
N LEU A 923 -3.63 29.96 19.29
CA LEU A 923 -2.62 28.94 18.94
C LEU A 923 -1.55 28.74 20.02
N ARG A 924 -1.22 29.80 20.79
CA ARG A 924 -0.28 29.76 21.94
C ARG A 924 -0.65 28.78 23.07
N GLY A 925 -1.85 28.19 23.06
CA GLY A 925 -2.29 27.24 24.07
C GLY A 925 -1.71 25.82 23.92
N GLU A 926 -1.50 25.35 22.69
CA GLU A 926 -1.18 23.92 22.43
C GLU A 926 0.07 23.71 21.56
N VAL A 927 0.49 24.71 20.78
CA VAL A 927 1.74 24.66 20.02
C VAL A 927 2.50 25.96 20.27
N ALA A 928 3.79 25.85 20.61
CA ALA A 928 4.68 27.00 20.49
C ALA A 928 4.78 27.33 18.99
N MET A 929 4.06 28.37 18.55
CA MET A 929 4.22 28.95 17.21
C MET A 929 5.72 29.07 16.95
N PRO A 930 6.29 28.30 16.00
CA PRO A 930 7.74 28.21 15.90
C PRO A 930 8.27 29.61 15.65
N GLU A 931 9.29 30.01 16.41
CA GLU A 931 10.11 31.14 16.02
C GLU A 931 10.50 30.91 14.55
N SER A 932 10.46 31.96 13.74
CA SER A 932 10.71 31.90 12.30
C SER A 932 12.20 31.66 12.04
N THR A 933 12.66 30.46 12.43
CA THR A 933 14.02 29.95 12.34
C THR A 933 14.41 29.94 10.87
N PRO A 934 15.32 30.83 10.42
CA PRO A 934 15.46 31.11 9.00
C PRO A 934 16.17 29.95 8.27
N GLY A 935 15.39 28.96 7.81
CA GLY A 935 15.87 27.71 7.21
C GLY A 935 15.11 26.43 7.62
N GLY A 936 14.09 26.51 8.49
CA GLY A 936 13.25 25.36 8.84
C GLY A 936 12.42 24.84 7.65
N ARG A 937 12.29 23.51 7.51
CA ARG A 937 11.28 22.91 6.61
C ARG A 937 9.90 23.09 7.24
N HIS A 938 8.98 23.74 6.53
CA HIS A 938 7.57 23.72 6.90
C HIS A 938 6.95 22.36 6.51
N PRO A 939 6.00 21.81 7.29
CA PRO A 939 5.21 20.68 6.87
C PRO A 939 4.20 21.12 5.81
N GLU A 940 4.53 20.92 4.54
CA GLU A 940 3.67 21.25 3.42
C GLU A 940 2.61 20.17 3.22
N CYS A 941 1.40 20.42 3.72
CA CYS A 941 0.23 19.56 3.46
C CYS A 941 -0.42 20.02 2.15
N LEU A 942 -0.08 19.35 1.05
CA LEU A 942 -0.67 19.63 -0.26
C LEU A 942 -1.94 18.78 -0.45
N VAL A 943 -3.08 19.45 -0.62
CA VAL A 943 -4.37 18.82 -0.93
C VAL A 943 -4.69 19.10 -2.39
N CYS A 944 -4.53 18.08 -3.25
CA CYS A 944 -5.04 18.17 -4.62
C CYS A 944 -6.58 18.10 -4.58
N LEU A 945 -7.23 18.94 -5.38
CA LEU A 945 -8.66 18.88 -5.64
C LEU A 945 -8.85 18.64 -7.13
N ASP A 946 -9.12 17.39 -7.51
CA ASP A 946 -9.33 16.96 -8.90
C ASP A 946 -10.66 17.54 -9.45
N ILE A 947 -10.59 18.83 -9.81
CA ILE A 947 -11.71 19.62 -10.30
C ILE A 947 -11.21 20.37 -11.54
N SER A 948 -11.50 19.83 -12.72
CA SER A 948 -11.12 20.48 -13.98
C SER A 948 -11.65 21.93 -14.06
N PRO A 949 -10.96 22.86 -14.74
CA PRO A 949 -11.40 24.25 -14.85
C PRO A 949 -12.80 24.39 -15.45
N SER A 950 -13.19 23.48 -16.36
CA SER A 950 -14.55 23.39 -16.90
C SER A 950 -15.57 22.89 -15.88
N THR A 951 -15.20 21.98 -14.98
CA THR A 951 -16.04 21.54 -13.85
C THR A 951 -16.21 22.65 -12.82
N LEU A 952 -15.13 23.32 -12.41
CA LEU A 952 -15.17 24.44 -11.47
C LEU A 952 -16.00 25.61 -12.04
N THR A 953 -15.80 25.95 -13.31
CA THR A 953 -16.61 26.96 -14.02
C THR A 953 -18.06 26.53 -14.15
N SER A 954 -18.36 25.27 -14.45
CA SER A 954 -19.75 24.77 -14.52
C SER A 954 -20.41 24.77 -13.14
N ALA A 955 -19.69 24.43 -12.07
CA ALA A 955 -20.16 24.50 -10.69
C ALA A 955 -20.47 25.96 -10.28
N ALA A 956 -19.54 26.88 -10.51
CA ALA A 956 -19.71 28.29 -10.20
C ALA A 956 -20.88 28.91 -10.99
N ASN A 957 -20.96 28.66 -12.30
CA ASN A 957 -22.06 29.12 -13.15
C ASN A 957 -23.45 28.62 -12.67
N ARG A 958 -23.55 27.42 -12.06
CA ARG A 958 -24.81 26.91 -11.48
C ARG A 958 -25.27 27.67 -10.23
N PHE A 959 -24.36 28.39 -9.57
CA PHE A 959 -24.67 29.30 -8.47
C PHE A 959 -24.76 30.77 -8.90
N GLY A 960 -24.43 31.09 -10.16
CA GLY A 960 -24.33 32.47 -10.65
C GLY A 960 -23.04 33.17 -10.22
N ALA A 961 -21.96 32.39 -10.07
CA ALA A 961 -20.66 32.84 -9.54
C ALA A 961 -19.51 32.52 -10.49
N THR A 962 -18.35 33.14 -10.25
CA THR A 962 -17.08 32.78 -10.92
C THR A 962 -16.33 31.68 -10.16
N PRO A 963 -15.39 30.95 -10.82
CA PRO A 963 -14.54 29.95 -10.18
C PRO A 963 -13.86 30.41 -8.87
N ILE A 964 -13.40 31.66 -8.86
CA ILE A 964 -12.67 32.24 -7.73
C ILE A 964 -13.60 32.57 -6.56
N GLU A 965 -14.81 33.07 -6.82
CA GLU A 965 -15.84 33.26 -5.78
C GLU A 965 -16.20 31.94 -5.11
N LEU A 966 -16.37 30.86 -5.90
CA LEU A 966 -16.72 29.55 -5.36
C LEU A 966 -15.60 28.97 -4.48
N LEU A 967 -14.33 29.08 -4.90
CA LEU A 967 -13.17 28.63 -4.12
C LEU A 967 -12.97 29.43 -2.84
N VAL A 968 -13.06 30.77 -2.92
CA VAL A 968 -12.91 31.63 -1.75
C VAL A 968 -14.06 31.41 -0.76
N THR A 969 -15.28 31.14 -1.24
CA THR A 969 -16.40 30.77 -0.35
C THR A 969 -16.11 29.46 0.37
N ALA A 970 -15.62 28.44 -0.34
CA ALA A 970 -15.27 27.16 0.26
C ALA A 970 -14.15 27.31 1.30
N LEU A 971 -13.14 28.14 1.02
CA LEU A 971 -12.08 28.48 1.97
C LEU A 971 -12.59 29.28 3.18
N HIS A 972 -13.53 30.21 2.98
CA HIS A 972 -14.13 30.98 4.06
C HIS A 972 -14.97 30.10 5.00
N VAL A 973 -15.85 29.26 4.44
CA VAL A 973 -16.62 28.27 5.21
C VAL A 973 -15.69 27.30 5.94
N ALA A 974 -14.59 26.87 5.32
CA ALA A 974 -13.59 26.03 5.97
C ALA A 974 -12.87 26.77 7.12
N TYR A 975 -12.47 28.03 6.93
CA TYR A 975 -11.87 28.85 7.99
C TYR A 975 -12.85 29.09 9.15
N GLN A 976 -14.12 29.40 8.84
CA GLN A 976 -15.19 29.56 9.82
C GLN A 976 -15.41 28.27 10.64
N GLU A 977 -15.43 27.10 10.00
CA GLU A 977 -15.58 25.82 10.71
C GLU A 977 -14.30 25.38 11.45
N VAL A 978 -13.10 25.74 11.00
CA VAL A 978 -11.84 25.35 11.67
C VAL A 978 -11.48 26.30 12.82
N PHE A 979 -11.60 27.61 12.62
CA PHE A 979 -11.14 28.62 13.58
C PHE A 979 -12.28 29.25 14.39
N HIS A 980 -13.54 29.04 14.01
CA HIS A 980 -14.72 29.60 14.70
C HIS A 980 -14.62 31.12 14.89
N PHE A 981 -14.32 31.82 13.79
CA PHE A 981 -14.46 33.26 13.64
C PHE A 981 -15.24 33.53 12.36
N ASP A 982 -16.21 34.42 12.44
CA ASP A 982 -17.13 34.76 11.35
C ASP A 982 -16.38 35.56 10.28
N VAL A 983 -15.58 36.52 10.78
CA VAL A 983 -14.62 37.35 10.07
C VAL A 983 -13.36 36.57 9.72
N MET A 984 -13.12 36.32 8.43
CA MET A 984 -11.85 35.81 7.90
C MET A 984 -11.04 36.94 7.25
N GLY A 985 -9.87 37.23 7.82
CA GLY A 985 -8.86 38.01 7.11
C GLY A 985 -8.14 37.15 6.08
N LEU A 986 -8.22 37.55 4.80
CA LEU A 986 -7.56 36.89 3.68
C LEU A 986 -6.56 37.84 2.99
N ALA A 987 -5.30 37.44 2.90
CA ALA A 987 -4.29 38.08 2.08
C ALA A 987 -4.48 37.60 0.64
N PHE A 988 -5.28 38.35 -0.11
CA PHE A 988 -5.65 38.02 -1.48
C PHE A 988 -4.57 38.53 -2.44
N MET A 989 -3.96 37.64 -3.22
CA MET A 989 -2.92 38.00 -4.19
C MET A 989 -3.55 38.69 -5.40
N THR A 990 -3.29 39.98 -5.58
CA THR A 990 -3.66 40.70 -6.81
C THR A 990 -2.49 40.74 -7.79
N HIS A 991 -2.80 40.87 -9.09
CA HIS A 991 -1.79 41.11 -10.12
C HIS A 991 -1.18 42.53 -10.05
N GLY A 992 -1.63 43.36 -9.12
CA GLY A 992 -1.16 44.72 -8.84
C GLY A 992 -1.59 45.80 -9.84
N ARG A 993 -1.74 45.42 -11.11
CA ARG A 993 -2.04 46.32 -12.25
C ARG A 993 -3.54 46.64 -12.37
N GLN A 994 -4.39 46.12 -11.49
CA GLN A 994 -5.85 46.39 -11.46
C GLN A 994 -6.18 47.85 -11.14
N PRO A 995 -7.43 48.30 -11.34
CA PRO A 995 -7.78 49.69 -11.07
C PRO A 995 -8.05 50.18 -9.57
N VAL A 996 -7.70 51.44 -9.12
CA VAL A 996 -7.94 52.19 -7.82
C VAL A 996 -8.06 53.81 -7.83
N GLY A 997 -9.25 54.48 -7.97
CA GLY A 997 -9.65 55.90 -8.44
C GLY A 997 -10.14 56.26 -9.93
N ASP A 998 -9.86 57.42 -10.58
CA ASP A 998 -10.67 57.99 -11.73
C ASP A 998 -10.23 57.98 -13.26
N THR A 999 -9.08 57.46 -13.72
CA THR A 999 -8.51 57.56 -15.11
C THR A 999 -7.67 56.32 -15.54
N ALA A 1000 -8.27 55.32 -16.18
CA ALA A 1000 -7.62 54.02 -16.45
C ALA A 1000 -6.17 54.08 -17.00
N PHE A 1001 -5.36 53.12 -16.56
CA PHE A 1001 -3.91 53.10 -16.72
C PHE A 1001 -3.44 51.78 -17.39
N ASP A 1002 -2.29 51.78 -18.07
CA ASP A 1002 -1.84 50.63 -18.89
C ASP A 1002 -0.39 50.20 -18.59
N LEU A 1003 -0.27 49.06 -17.91
CA LEU A 1003 0.99 48.37 -17.60
C LEU A 1003 1.17 47.05 -18.37
N SER A 1004 0.44 46.85 -19.47
CA SER A 1004 0.45 45.59 -20.24
C SER A 1004 1.83 45.23 -20.79
N ARG A 1005 2.68 46.22 -21.07
CA ARG A 1005 4.06 46.05 -21.58
C ARG A 1005 5.16 46.33 -20.56
N THR A 1006 4.86 46.43 -19.26
CA THR A 1006 5.84 46.85 -18.25
C THR A 1006 6.46 45.67 -17.48
N MET A 1007 7.79 45.61 -17.42
CA MET A 1007 8.55 44.72 -16.53
C MET A 1007 8.69 45.32 -15.12
N GLY A 1008 8.43 44.52 -14.08
CA GLY A 1008 8.54 44.94 -12.68
C GLY A 1008 7.83 43.98 -11.72
N PHE A 1009 7.90 44.26 -10.42
CA PHE A 1009 7.16 43.54 -9.38
C PHE A 1009 5.91 44.33 -8.97
N PHE A 1010 4.77 44.01 -9.60
CA PHE A 1010 3.51 44.70 -9.37
C PHE A 1010 2.59 43.94 -8.40
N ALA A 1011 2.60 42.61 -8.48
CA ALA A 1011 1.77 41.74 -7.66
C ALA A 1011 1.97 42.01 -6.16
N HIS A 1012 0.87 42.16 -5.43
CA HIS A 1012 0.89 42.41 -3.99
C HIS A 1012 -0.40 41.88 -3.34
N TYR A 1013 -0.27 41.50 -2.07
CA TYR A 1013 -1.41 41.10 -1.25
C TYR A 1013 -2.25 42.32 -0.89
N VAL A 1014 -3.56 42.13 -0.89
CA VAL A 1014 -4.52 43.08 -0.33
C VAL A 1014 -5.32 42.38 0.78
N PRO A 1015 -5.62 43.06 1.89
CA PRO A 1015 -6.48 42.51 2.93
C PRO A 1015 -7.93 42.52 2.43
N VAL A 1016 -8.42 41.35 2.02
CA VAL A 1016 -9.85 41.12 1.83
C VAL A 1016 -10.38 40.52 3.13
N VAL A 1017 -11.31 41.21 3.78
CA VAL A 1017 -11.97 40.69 4.97
C VAL A 1017 -13.29 40.08 4.55
N LEU A 1018 -13.29 38.75 4.44
CA LEU A 1018 -14.47 37.95 4.21
C LEU A 1018 -15.21 37.88 5.53
N ASP A 1019 -16.12 38.83 5.70
CA ASP A 1019 -17.06 38.79 6.79
C ASP A 1019 -18.36 38.20 6.26
N ALA A 1020 -18.74 37.08 6.85
CA ALA A 1020 -20.06 36.54 6.76
C ALA A 1020 -20.40 36.03 8.14
N PRO A 1021 -21.64 36.23 8.54
CA PRO A 1021 -22.42 35.06 9.84
C PRO A 1021 -21.95 33.57 9.62
N ARG A 1022 -22.02 32.67 10.62
CA ARG A 1022 -21.58 31.26 10.49
C ARG A 1022 -22.74 30.27 10.36
N THR A 1023 -23.97 30.76 10.47
CA THR A 1023 -25.19 29.96 10.54
C THR A 1023 -25.86 29.71 9.19
N ALA A 1024 -25.65 30.56 8.18
CA ALA A 1024 -26.27 30.39 6.88
C ALA A 1024 -25.49 29.44 5.98
N GLY A 1025 -26.24 28.62 5.24
CA GLY A 1025 -25.67 27.69 4.28
C GLY A 1025 -24.96 28.39 3.12
N PHE A 1026 -24.01 27.68 2.53
CA PHE A 1026 -23.09 28.07 1.44
C PHE A 1026 -23.61 29.07 0.39
N ARG A 1027 -24.90 29.10 0.01
CA ARG A 1027 -25.45 30.11 -0.92
C ARG A 1027 -25.42 31.53 -0.36
N THR A 1028 -25.56 31.71 0.96
CA THR A 1028 -25.51 33.02 1.62
C THR A 1028 -24.07 33.46 1.84
N THR A 1029 -23.20 32.56 2.32
CA THR A 1029 -21.75 32.78 2.39
C THR A 1029 -21.15 33.06 1.02
N LEU A 1030 -21.64 32.38 -0.03
CA LEU A 1030 -21.29 32.67 -1.43
C LEU A 1030 -21.73 34.07 -1.80
N ARG A 1031 -23.01 34.43 -1.60
CA ARG A 1031 -23.48 35.79 -1.91
C ARG A 1031 -22.61 36.84 -1.19
N HIS A 1032 -22.27 36.65 0.08
CA HIS A 1032 -21.40 37.57 0.81
C HIS A 1032 -19.94 37.53 0.35
N THR A 1033 -19.45 36.41 -0.19
CA THR A 1033 -18.15 36.31 -0.88
C THR A 1033 -18.18 37.01 -2.26
N GLN A 1034 -19.28 36.92 -3.01
CA GLN A 1034 -19.48 37.65 -4.27
C GLN A 1034 -19.56 39.16 -4.02
N GLU A 1035 -20.35 39.57 -3.01
CA GLU A 1035 -20.41 40.92 -2.46
C GLU A 1035 -19.08 41.39 -1.85
N THR A 1036 -18.11 40.50 -1.59
CA THR A 1036 -16.77 40.85 -1.07
C THR A 1036 -15.67 40.80 -2.13
N LEU A 1037 -15.83 40.06 -3.24
CA LEU A 1037 -14.82 39.93 -4.29
C LEU A 1037 -15.08 40.78 -5.54
N GLY A 1038 -16.33 41.05 -5.94
CA GLY A 1038 -16.65 41.97 -7.04
C GLY A 1038 -16.40 43.46 -6.70
N THR A 1039 -15.68 43.69 -5.61
CA THR A 1039 -15.89 44.79 -4.67
C THR A 1039 -14.62 44.94 -3.83
N GLY A 1040 -14.55 44.35 -2.63
CA GLY A 1040 -13.56 44.62 -1.57
C GLY A 1040 -12.10 44.35 -1.88
N ILE A 1041 -11.79 43.83 -3.07
CA ILE A 1041 -10.43 43.80 -3.59
C ILE A 1041 -9.84 45.21 -3.66
N GLU A 1042 -10.58 46.23 -4.09
CA GLU A 1042 -10.01 47.60 -4.18
C GLU A 1042 -10.07 48.37 -2.87
N ASP A 1043 -11.10 48.22 -2.02
CA ASP A 1043 -11.01 48.69 -0.63
C ASP A 1043 -9.74 48.11 0.00
N GLY A 1044 -9.47 46.81 -0.21
CA GLY A 1044 -8.19 46.16 0.08
C GLY A 1044 -6.99 46.88 -0.54
N VAL A 1045 -7.00 47.25 -1.83
CA VAL A 1045 -5.88 48.00 -2.43
C VAL A 1045 -5.74 49.40 -1.80
N LYS A 1046 -6.83 50.15 -1.59
CA LYS A 1046 -6.83 51.47 -0.97
C LYS A 1046 -6.26 51.39 0.45
N LEU A 1047 -6.68 50.39 1.24
CA LEU A 1047 -6.13 50.08 2.55
C LEU A 1047 -4.63 49.75 2.45
N THR A 1048 -4.20 48.96 1.46
CA THR A 1048 -2.77 48.71 1.18
C THR A 1048 -2.02 49.99 0.78
N LEU A 1049 -2.61 50.91 -0.01
CA LEU A 1049 -1.99 52.20 -0.35
C LEU A 1049 -1.87 53.10 0.88
N VAL A 1050 -2.92 53.19 1.71
CA VAL A 1050 -2.89 53.97 2.96
C VAL A 1050 -1.90 53.37 3.95
N ARG A 1051 -1.89 52.03 4.10
CA ARG A 1051 -0.95 51.31 4.97
C ARG A 1051 0.49 51.57 4.57
N TYR A 1052 0.87 51.32 3.32
CA TYR A 1052 2.28 51.36 2.92
C TYR A 1052 2.77 52.74 2.46
N LEU A 1053 1.90 53.60 1.92
CA LEU A 1053 2.30 54.78 1.14
C LEU A 1053 1.78 56.13 1.65
N ARG A 1054 0.86 56.18 2.63
CA ARG A 1054 0.34 57.45 3.21
C ARG A 1054 1.36 58.06 4.18
N ASP A 1055 1.57 59.36 4.06
CA ASP A 1055 2.37 60.13 5.02
C ASP A 1055 1.45 60.60 6.18
N PHE A 1056 1.63 60.04 7.38
CA PHE A 1056 0.89 60.42 8.59
C PHE A 1056 1.70 61.35 9.49
N THR A 1057 1.09 62.43 9.98
CA THR A 1057 1.72 63.38 10.92
C THR A 1057 1.85 62.85 12.35
N ASP A 1058 1.01 61.89 12.73
CA ASP A 1058 1.14 61.06 13.93
C ASP A 1058 1.07 59.58 13.48
N PRO A 1059 2.13 58.77 13.68
CA PRO A 1059 2.14 57.37 13.26
C PRO A 1059 1.02 56.51 13.87
N THR A 1060 0.44 56.91 15.01
CA THR A 1060 -0.66 56.15 15.63
C THR A 1060 -1.94 56.16 14.79
N HIS A 1061 -2.14 57.19 13.94
CA HIS A 1061 -3.26 57.28 13.00
C HIS A 1061 -3.16 56.27 11.84
N ARG A 1062 -2.00 55.62 11.62
CA ARG A 1062 -1.83 54.54 10.65
C ARG A 1062 -2.45 53.22 11.10
N LYS A 1063 -2.49 52.98 12.42
CA LYS A 1063 -2.84 51.70 13.03
C LYS A 1063 -4.20 51.11 12.61
N PRO A 1064 -5.29 51.88 12.38
CA PRO A 1064 -6.56 51.32 11.90
C PRO A 1064 -6.45 50.63 10.52
N TYR A 1065 -5.45 50.98 9.72
CA TYR A 1065 -5.23 50.45 8.37
C TYR A 1065 -4.19 49.31 8.33
N GLU A 1066 -3.59 48.95 9.48
CA GLU A 1066 -2.60 47.88 9.60
C GLU A 1066 -3.30 46.52 9.83
N ILE A 1067 -3.97 46.04 8.78
CA ILE A 1067 -4.63 44.73 8.74
C ILE A 1067 -3.65 43.68 8.23
N ASP A 1068 -3.38 42.66 9.05
CA ASP A 1068 -2.48 41.54 8.76
C ASP A 1068 -3.24 40.19 8.72
N PRO A 1069 -3.70 39.75 7.54
CA PRO A 1069 -4.27 38.42 7.35
C PRO A 1069 -3.25 37.30 7.60
N LEU A 1070 -3.71 36.20 8.19
CA LEU A 1070 -2.89 35.00 8.44
C LEU A 1070 -3.05 33.92 7.36
N PHE A 1071 -3.97 34.10 6.42
CA PHE A 1071 -4.26 33.16 5.34
C PHE A 1071 -4.03 33.84 4.00
N GLY A 1072 -3.10 33.31 3.21
CA GLY A 1072 -2.87 33.75 1.84
C GLY A 1072 -3.74 32.96 0.85
N PHE A 1073 -4.23 33.64 -0.18
CA PHE A 1073 -4.91 32.99 -1.31
C PHE A 1073 -4.45 33.61 -2.63
N SER A 1074 -4.19 32.75 -3.61
CA SER A 1074 -3.80 33.12 -4.96
C SER A 1074 -4.52 32.21 -5.95
N TYR A 1075 -5.04 32.78 -7.03
CA TYR A 1075 -5.74 32.06 -8.08
C TYR A 1075 -5.32 32.62 -9.43
N LEU A 1076 -4.57 31.82 -10.20
CA LEU A 1076 -4.26 32.14 -11.60
C LEU A 1076 -5.39 31.63 -12.48
N ALA A 1077 -6.29 32.54 -12.87
CA ALA A 1077 -7.29 32.26 -13.88
C ALA A 1077 -6.64 31.98 -15.26
N PRO A 1078 -7.22 31.14 -16.11
CA PRO A 1078 -6.80 31.04 -17.51
C PRO A 1078 -7.00 32.39 -18.20
N THR A 1079 -5.92 33.08 -18.58
CA THR A 1079 -6.02 34.40 -19.21
C THR A 1079 -6.46 34.28 -20.67
N GLU A 1080 -7.29 35.21 -21.16
CA GLU A 1080 -7.80 35.24 -22.55
C GLU A 1080 -6.74 35.44 -23.64
N ALA A 1081 -5.46 35.55 -23.27
CA ALA A 1081 -4.37 35.36 -24.22
C ALA A 1081 -4.33 33.88 -24.65
N SER A 1082 -4.83 33.59 -25.84
CA SER A 1082 -4.92 32.24 -26.41
C SER A 1082 -3.55 31.58 -26.60
N MET A 1083 -3.05 30.93 -25.55
CA MET A 1083 -2.12 29.81 -25.69
C MET A 1083 -2.84 28.70 -26.48
N PRO A 1084 -2.16 27.99 -27.40
CA PRO A 1084 -2.78 26.92 -28.18
C PRO A 1084 -3.32 25.82 -27.25
N SER A 1085 -4.44 25.19 -27.65
CA SER A 1085 -5.28 24.37 -26.79
C SER A 1085 -4.77 22.93 -26.59
N ASP A 1086 -3.54 22.81 -26.08
CA ASP A 1086 -2.99 21.58 -25.50
C ASP A 1086 -2.62 21.81 -24.01
N GLY A 1087 -2.56 20.71 -23.25
CA GLY A 1087 -2.65 20.71 -21.78
C GLY A 1087 -1.70 21.68 -21.06
N ASN A 1088 -2.25 22.61 -20.28
CA ASN A 1088 -1.48 23.58 -19.49
C ASN A 1088 -2.15 23.94 -18.14
N GLN A 1089 -2.36 22.93 -17.29
CA GLN A 1089 -2.65 23.11 -15.86
C GLN A 1089 -1.45 23.02 -14.88
N PRO A 1090 -0.26 22.45 -15.19
CA PRO A 1090 0.73 22.13 -14.15
C PRO A 1090 1.47 23.36 -13.58
N LEU A 1091 1.34 24.52 -14.24
CA LEU A 1091 2.15 25.73 -14.02
C LEU A 1091 2.06 26.33 -12.59
N LEU A 1092 1.02 26.01 -11.81
CA LEU A 1092 0.91 26.37 -10.39
C LEU A 1092 1.44 25.27 -9.44
N GLN A 1093 1.33 24.01 -9.86
CA GLN A 1093 1.68 22.82 -9.08
C GLN A 1093 3.18 22.56 -9.12
N GLU A 1094 3.80 22.65 -10.30
CA GLU A 1094 5.26 22.57 -10.47
C GLU A 1094 5.96 23.70 -9.73
N LEU A 1095 5.36 24.89 -9.67
CA LEU A 1095 5.88 26.03 -8.90
C LEU A 1095 5.90 25.74 -7.39
N THR A 1096 4.91 25.01 -6.90
CA THR A 1096 4.87 24.56 -5.50
C THR A 1096 5.93 23.49 -5.25
N ASN A 1097 6.07 22.51 -6.15
CA ASN A 1097 7.06 21.43 -6.04
C ASN A 1097 8.51 21.95 -6.13
N VAL A 1098 8.82 22.86 -7.07
CA VAL A 1098 10.15 23.49 -7.19
C VAL A 1098 10.45 24.33 -5.94
N MET A 1099 9.47 25.03 -5.38
CA MET A 1099 9.64 25.74 -4.11
C MET A 1099 9.89 24.77 -2.93
N ALA A 1100 9.25 23.60 -2.91
CA ALA A 1100 9.48 22.55 -1.91
C ALA A 1100 10.89 21.93 -2.03
N GLU A 1101 11.37 21.62 -3.23
CA GLU A 1101 12.73 21.09 -3.44
C GLU A 1101 13.81 22.14 -3.14
N LEU A 1102 13.61 23.41 -3.50
CA LEU A 1102 14.53 24.49 -3.13
C LEU A 1102 14.52 24.76 -1.61
N ARG A 1103 13.39 24.59 -0.92
CA ARG A 1103 13.33 24.57 0.56
C ARG A 1103 14.06 23.35 1.13
N ALA A 1104 14.02 22.19 0.48
CA ALA A 1104 14.77 21.00 0.90
C ALA A 1104 16.29 21.19 0.71
N LEU A 1105 16.74 21.76 -0.40
CA LEU A 1105 18.16 22.02 -0.68
C LEU A 1105 18.80 23.02 0.29
N ARG A 1106 18.03 23.97 0.83
CA ARG A 1106 18.47 24.86 1.93
C ARG A 1106 18.85 24.15 3.24
N THR A 1107 18.56 22.85 3.38
CA THR A 1107 18.86 22.07 4.60
C THR A 1107 20.11 21.19 4.53
N VAL A 1108 20.93 21.29 3.48
CA VAL A 1108 22.21 20.55 3.38
C VAL A 1108 23.32 21.27 4.16
N ASN A 1109 23.86 20.60 5.19
CA ASN A 1109 24.95 21.13 6.01
C ASN A 1109 26.23 21.40 5.21
N LEU A 1110 26.68 22.66 5.17
CA LEU A 1110 28.01 23.07 4.76
C LEU A 1110 28.62 24.04 5.79
N PRO A 1111 29.97 24.10 5.92
CA PRO A 1111 30.62 24.60 7.13
C PRO A 1111 30.52 26.12 7.30
N ARG A 1112 30.38 26.57 8.56
CA ARG A 1112 30.37 27.98 8.94
C ARG A 1112 31.70 28.68 8.60
N PRO A 1113 31.70 29.79 7.84
CA PRO A 1113 32.80 30.74 7.83
C PRO A 1113 32.60 31.80 8.94
N PHE A 1114 33.71 32.31 9.49
CA PHE A 1114 33.80 33.41 10.46
C PHE A 1114 33.11 33.21 11.83
N GLU A 1115 33.89 32.73 12.81
CA GLU A 1115 33.71 33.15 14.20
C GLU A 1115 34.25 34.59 14.36
N LEU A 1116 33.43 35.51 14.87
CA LEU A 1116 33.88 36.80 15.38
C LEU A 1116 34.00 36.72 16.90
N ALA A 1117 35.24 36.69 17.40
CA ALA A 1117 35.50 36.60 18.82
C ALA A 1117 35.12 37.89 19.56
N VAL A 1118 34.13 37.79 20.46
CA VAL A 1118 33.82 38.84 21.44
C VAL A 1118 34.04 38.27 22.84
N THR A 1119 35.20 38.57 23.42
CA THR A 1119 35.48 38.29 24.83
C THR A 1119 34.73 39.27 25.72
N HIS A 1120 33.95 38.77 26.68
CA HIS A 1120 33.52 39.56 27.83
C HIS A 1120 33.65 38.77 29.14
N GLU A 1121 34.51 39.27 30.02
CA GLU A 1121 34.58 38.91 31.44
C GLU A 1121 33.42 39.58 32.20
N GLY A 1122 32.96 39.01 33.32
CA GLY A 1122 32.04 39.73 34.22
C GLY A 1122 31.14 38.91 35.14
N ASP A 1123 31.69 38.35 36.21
CA ASP A 1123 31.08 38.13 37.54
C ASP A 1123 29.54 38.32 37.71
N ARG A 1124 28.76 37.23 37.73
CA ARG A 1124 28.35 36.54 38.99
C ARG A 1124 27.42 35.34 38.83
#